data_AF-A0A949RM86-F1
#
_entry.id   AF-A0A949RM86-F1
#
_cell.length_a   1.000
_cell.length_b   1.000
_cell.length_c   1.000
_cell.angle_alpha   90.00
_cell.angle_beta   90.00
_cell.angle_gamma   90.00
#
_symmetry.space_group_name_H-M   'P 1'
#
loop_
_entity.id
_entity.type
_entity.pdbx_description
1 polymer ?
#
loop_
_entity_poly.entity_id
_entity_poly.type
_entity_poly.pdbx_seq_one_letter_code
_entity_poly.pdbx_strand_id
1 'polypeptide(L)'
;MAAKTWKMTWLWAGLAAVLLVPAYLRTAQTTPVPIGDSREEANAVLRIMFGVGRHHPKTWDGEITLDRGTVRRLRGVFFEHQDAILGDSRWKLTSRATNYMDSTSPRGYDPVHTKPWELIPNGIVAVLDAPANARVSVKTASGNFAFSLDRVSMGKPSEFLDGDVTIERIPPTVALTRQPGENDYPSLAVDSRGDLWAGWISYADRKDAVWVARRTASGWEPPTMLSGDLTDNFRTALVEDGQKRMWLIWSAKGGEVWGLYGRYFSDGKWSPAMRITGDEGPNLYHAAVRDSKGRLHVVWQGFRRRRSQILMKTWDGQAWPAETRVSTGESDYWVPSAAADSAGNVWIGWDGYESGNFDVHVRRLGADGRLGEERRVTRSAGYDANVSLACDKTNRLWISWDTAEANWGKDWTSQHFRPRGGNGLYRTRAVRLAVIEDGRLLQPPDIMKAIRPEYHDYFQMARLQVDAAGRVWAVGRSLTRFRTRVQNNWGAGGAWEVLVTSLEGDHWTPAVKLDGTEGRNDVRIAGAMDAAGRLWFAWAGDGRTFSRNAPSITEVAYTRIEPPPSAPEPQLEEFREPVLTAGPVHPNEPANVAAIRQYRYRANGKSYRILRGDLHRHTDISPDGIGDGSLLDFYRYAFSAGQYDYMVVTDHSYGGTEYNWWRTEKSEDVFLVQGRFWPLFGTERSLPYPNGHRNTFFARRGNRELPASKDEMAGKLNTGPILYPYLRERGGLTSSHSSASDQGTDWRDNDPQLEPLVEIYQGLNSSYEYENAPRADTPERRYYHHGDGWRPLGFVWNAWAKGLKLGVQASSDHIATHDSYACLLVEGDGPHSREDLLNAMRARHAYAATDNIIVDTRVGGHLMGDIFSTREIPVLKVRVEGTGEISRIEVIKNNTFVHTEHPRGSSAAFEYRDVDVKPGESYYYVRVEQTGGQLAWSSPIWVRYGK
;
A
#
# COMPACT_ATOMS: atom_id res chain seq x y z
N MET A 1 -21.98 -80.54 -9.15
CA MET A 1 -23.20 -80.12 -8.42
C MET A 1 -23.12 -78.62 -8.18
N ALA A 2 -24.19 -77.92 -8.51
CA ALA A 2 -24.29 -76.48 -8.69
C ALA A 2 -24.35 -75.70 -7.37
N ALA A 3 -23.84 -74.47 -7.38
CA ALA A 3 -24.41 -73.33 -6.66
C ALA A 3 -23.74 -72.03 -7.16
N LYS A 4 -24.46 -71.23 -7.98
CA LYS A 4 -24.17 -69.80 -8.17
C LYS A 4 -25.48 -69.05 -8.33
N THR A 5 -25.78 -68.24 -7.32
CA THR A 5 -26.89 -67.29 -7.30
C THR A 5 -26.38 -65.87 -7.57
N TRP A 6 -26.90 -65.30 -8.65
CA TRP A 6 -27.41 -63.93 -8.82
C TRP A 6 -26.50 -62.74 -8.43
N LYS A 7 -26.00 -62.04 -9.46
CA LYS A 7 -25.70 -60.61 -9.43
C LYS A 7 -26.58 -59.92 -10.46
N MET A 8 -27.36 -58.94 -10.02
CA MET A 8 -28.20 -58.09 -10.88
C MET A 8 -27.52 -56.73 -11.06
N THR A 9 -27.52 -56.30 -12.31
CA THR A 9 -26.87 -55.17 -12.95
C THR A 9 -27.48 -53.81 -12.59
N TRP A 10 -26.64 -52.77 -12.51
CA TRP A 10 -27.05 -51.38 -12.70
C TRP A 10 -26.14 -50.72 -13.75
N LEU A 11 -26.78 -50.14 -14.77
CA LEU A 11 -26.19 -49.40 -15.88
C LEU A 11 -25.43 -48.16 -15.38
N TRP A 12 -24.22 -47.96 -15.89
CA TRP A 12 -23.51 -46.68 -15.85
C TRP A 12 -23.72 -45.95 -17.18
N ALA A 13 -24.44 -44.83 -17.16
CA ALA A 13 -24.40 -43.83 -18.21
C ALA A 13 -23.37 -42.77 -17.80
N GLY A 14 -22.31 -42.62 -18.61
CA GLY A 14 -21.20 -41.73 -18.35
C GLY A 14 -21.60 -40.25 -18.49
N LEU A 15 -21.22 -39.46 -17.49
CA LEU A 15 -21.08 -38.01 -17.63
C LEU A 15 -19.58 -37.69 -17.50
N ALA A 16 -18.99 -37.23 -18.60
CA ALA A 16 -17.68 -36.64 -18.63
C ALA A 16 -17.71 -35.32 -17.84
N ALA A 17 -17.38 -35.38 -16.55
CA ALA A 17 -16.99 -34.20 -15.80
C ALA A 17 -15.57 -33.81 -16.26
N VAL A 18 -15.49 -32.79 -17.09
CA VAL A 18 -14.25 -32.02 -17.30
C VAL A 18 -13.83 -31.52 -15.92
N LEU A 19 -12.83 -32.16 -15.34
CA LEU A 19 -12.09 -31.65 -14.20
C LEU A 19 -11.43 -30.34 -14.65
N LEU A 20 -12.13 -29.23 -14.41
CA LEU A 20 -11.51 -27.93 -14.25
C LEU A 20 -10.63 -28.04 -13.01
N VAL A 21 -9.39 -28.47 -13.23
CA VAL A 21 -8.32 -28.33 -12.25
C VAL A 21 -8.25 -26.84 -11.90
N PRO A 22 -8.50 -26.44 -10.64
CA PRO A 22 -8.32 -25.05 -10.25
C PRO A 22 -6.87 -24.66 -10.51
N ALA A 23 -6.63 -23.39 -10.85
CA ALA A 23 -5.31 -22.78 -11.08
C ALA A 23 -4.30 -22.93 -9.92
N TYR A 24 -4.64 -23.70 -8.88
CA TYR A 24 -3.87 -24.06 -7.71
C TYR A 24 -2.84 -25.18 -7.92
N LEU A 25 -2.88 -25.90 -9.05
CA LEU A 25 -1.82 -26.85 -9.43
C LEU A 25 -0.89 -26.21 -10.46
N ARG A 26 -0.15 -25.17 -10.07
CA ARG A 26 0.98 -24.64 -10.85
C ARG A 26 2.28 -24.95 -10.10
N THR A 27 2.90 -26.05 -10.55
CA THR A 27 4.34 -26.35 -10.62
C THR A 27 5.28 -25.69 -9.60
N ALA A 28 5.98 -26.56 -8.84
CA ALA A 28 7.21 -26.29 -8.08
C ALA A 28 8.07 -25.16 -8.68
N GLN A 29 8.71 -24.33 -7.83
CA GLN A 29 9.75 -23.33 -8.19
C GLN A 29 10.57 -23.79 -9.40
N THR A 30 10.09 -23.43 -10.58
CA THR A 30 10.77 -23.63 -11.84
C THR A 30 11.53 -22.35 -12.07
N THR A 31 12.78 -22.47 -12.50
CA THR A 31 13.64 -21.33 -12.83
C THR A 31 12.83 -20.30 -13.64
N PRO A 32 12.66 -19.06 -13.17
CA PRO A 32 12.11 -18.00 -13.99
C PRO A 32 12.96 -17.94 -15.26
N VAL A 33 12.35 -18.03 -16.44
CA VAL A 33 13.09 -17.88 -17.68
C VAL A 33 13.09 -16.38 -17.99
N PRO A 34 14.24 -15.70 -18.06
CA PRO A 34 14.35 -14.36 -18.60
C PRO A 34 14.10 -14.52 -20.09
N ILE A 35 12.97 -14.03 -20.55
CA ILE A 35 12.57 -14.10 -21.96
C ILE A 35 12.63 -12.71 -22.55
N GLY A 36 13.63 -11.91 -22.14
CA GLY A 36 13.98 -10.71 -22.88
C GLY A 36 14.50 -11.11 -24.25
N ASP A 37 13.61 -11.27 -25.23
CA ASP A 37 14.02 -11.35 -26.63
C ASP A 37 14.57 -9.97 -27.01
N SER A 38 15.90 -9.87 -27.08
CA SER A 38 16.57 -8.65 -27.54
C SER A 38 16.08 -8.16 -28.91
N ARG A 39 15.42 -9.02 -29.71
CA ARG A 39 14.77 -8.64 -30.96
C ARG A 39 13.50 -7.79 -30.77
N GLU A 40 12.95 -7.73 -29.55
CA GLU A 40 11.83 -6.86 -29.19
C GLU A 40 12.27 -5.42 -28.88
N GLU A 41 13.58 -5.13 -28.85
CA GLU A 41 14.15 -3.77 -28.78
C GLU A 41 14.04 -3.04 -30.14
N ALA A 42 12.82 -2.96 -30.68
CA ALA A 42 12.53 -2.35 -31.97
C ALA A 42 13.01 -0.88 -32.03
N ASN A 43 13.42 -0.42 -33.22
CA ASN A 43 13.98 0.92 -33.38
C ASN A 43 12.93 2.05 -33.35
N ALA A 44 11.64 1.76 -33.52
CA ALA A 44 10.57 2.74 -33.42
C ALA A 44 9.30 2.15 -32.77
N VAL A 45 8.74 2.85 -31.78
CA VAL A 45 7.44 2.53 -31.18
C VAL A 45 6.58 3.79 -31.18
N LEU A 46 5.36 3.67 -31.69
CA LEU A 46 4.41 4.77 -31.82
C LEU A 46 3.15 4.47 -31.01
N ARG A 47 2.70 5.42 -30.19
CA ARG A 47 1.34 5.43 -29.66
C ARG A 47 0.47 6.32 -30.55
N ILE A 48 -0.65 5.77 -31.02
CA ILE A 48 -1.64 6.49 -31.81
C ILE A 48 -2.96 6.45 -31.03
N MET A 49 -3.44 7.62 -30.61
CA MET A 49 -4.73 7.77 -29.95
C MET A 49 -5.73 8.39 -30.92
N PHE A 50 -6.96 7.88 -30.91
CA PHE A 50 -8.07 8.27 -31.76
C PHE A 50 -9.26 8.75 -30.91
N GLY A 51 -10.03 9.70 -31.43
CA GLY A 51 -11.17 10.27 -30.69
C GLY A 51 -10.71 11.22 -29.58
N VAL A 52 -9.55 11.85 -29.73
CA VAL A 52 -8.94 12.71 -28.71
C VAL A 52 -9.82 13.92 -28.40
N GLY A 53 -10.59 14.41 -29.38
CA GLY A 53 -11.50 15.55 -29.18
C GLY A 53 -12.71 15.25 -28.29
N ARG A 54 -12.97 13.97 -27.94
CA ARG A 54 -14.08 13.52 -27.09
C ARG A 54 -15.45 14.09 -27.50
N HIS A 55 -15.72 14.23 -28.81
CA HIS A 55 -16.96 14.84 -29.31
C HIS A 55 -18.16 13.88 -29.31
N HIS A 56 -18.01 12.70 -29.89
CA HIS A 56 -19.03 11.64 -29.90
C HIS A 56 -18.37 10.27 -30.11
N PRO A 57 -19.04 9.15 -29.79
CA PRO A 57 -18.52 7.83 -30.13
C PRO A 57 -18.22 7.71 -31.64
N LYS A 58 -17.11 7.07 -31.99
CA LYS A 58 -16.64 7.00 -33.39
C LYS A 58 -15.82 5.73 -33.65
N THR A 59 -16.08 5.08 -34.78
CA THR A 59 -15.37 3.85 -35.18
C THR A 59 -14.09 4.19 -35.94
N TRP A 60 -12.99 3.54 -35.58
CA TRP A 60 -11.65 3.81 -36.10
C TRP A 60 -10.96 2.56 -36.64
N ASP A 61 -11.73 1.53 -37.01
CA ASP A 61 -11.23 0.35 -37.71
C ASP A 61 -10.25 0.75 -38.81
N GLY A 62 -9.09 0.12 -38.85
CA GLY A 62 -7.99 0.65 -39.64
C GLY A 62 -6.81 -0.28 -39.85
N GLU A 63 -5.85 0.24 -40.61
CA GLU A 63 -4.58 -0.40 -40.93
C GLU A 63 -3.42 0.61 -40.89
N ILE A 64 -2.24 0.12 -40.54
CA ILE A 64 -0.97 0.85 -40.60
C ILE A 64 -0.03 0.16 -41.58
N THR A 65 0.58 0.93 -42.46
CA THR A 65 1.51 0.45 -43.48
C THR A 65 2.77 1.31 -43.52
N LEU A 66 3.86 0.71 -43.98
CA LEU A 66 5.17 1.35 -44.14
C LEU A 66 5.58 1.27 -45.60
N ASP A 67 6.17 2.34 -46.13
CA ASP A 67 6.84 2.29 -47.44
C ASP A 67 8.13 1.45 -47.40
N ARG A 68 8.82 1.47 -46.26
CA ARG A 68 10.05 0.72 -45.95
C ARG A 68 10.02 0.24 -44.50
N GLY A 69 10.47 -0.99 -44.26
CA GLY A 69 10.50 -1.61 -42.93
C GLY A 69 9.34 -2.58 -42.71
N THR A 70 9.05 -2.90 -41.45
CA THR A 70 8.03 -3.89 -41.07
C THR A 70 7.31 -3.46 -39.80
N VAL A 71 5.98 -3.61 -39.79
CA VAL A 71 5.18 -3.52 -38.57
C VAL A 71 5.36 -4.85 -37.83
N ARG A 72 6.01 -4.83 -36.67
CA ARG A 72 6.36 -6.05 -35.91
C ARG A 72 5.17 -6.57 -35.12
N ARG A 73 4.42 -5.67 -34.48
CA ARG A 73 3.20 -5.98 -33.73
C ARG A 73 2.41 -4.73 -33.42
N LEU A 74 1.12 -4.90 -33.13
CA LEU A 74 0.26 -3.89 -32.51
C LEU A 74 -0.21 -4.34 -31.12
N ARG A 75 -0.42 -3.38 -30.23
CA ARG A 75 -1.12 -3.54 -28.95
C ARG A 75 -2.29 -2.55 -28.91
N GLY A 76 -3.42 -2.97 -28.35
CA GLY A 76 -4.53 -2.05 -28.09
C GLY A 76 -4.29 -1.18 -26.86
N VAL A 77 -4.73 0.07 -26.92
CA VAL A 77 -4.76 1.02 -25.80
C VAL A 77 -6.22 1.32 -25.49
N PHE A 78 -6.64 1.04 -24.26
CA PHE A 78 -8.04 1.20 -23.83
C PHE A 78 -9.06 0.31 -24.56
N PHE A 79 -8.62 -0.85 -25.06
CA PHE A 79 -9.48 -1.82 -25.70
C PHE A 79 -10.47 -2.45 -24.72
N GLU A 80 -11.73 -2.49 -25.14
CA GLU A 80 -12.84 -3.15 -24.44
C GLU A 80 -13.87 -3.69 -25.45
N HIS A 81 -14.82 -4.49 -24.97
CA HIS A 81 -15.87 -5.09 -25.80
C HIS A 81 -15.32 -5.87 -27.01
N GLN A 82 -15.58 -5.37 -28.24
CA GLN A 82 -15.21 -6.02 -29.50
C GLN A 82 -13.92 -5.43 -30.12
N ASP A 83 -13.21 -4.55 -29.40
CA ASP A 83 -11.93 -4.02 -29.85
C ASP A 83 -10.90 -5.14 -29.98
N ALA A 84 -10.16 -5.17 -31.09
CA ALA A 84 -9.25 -6.25 -31.39
C ALA A 84 -8.13 -5.82 -32.33
N ILE A 85 -6.95 -6.41 -32.12
CA ILE A 85 -5.86 -6.39 -33.10
C ILE A 85 -6.10 -7.54 -34.09
N LEU A 86 -5.95 -7.27 -35.39
CA LEU A 86 -6.21 -8.20 -36.49
C LEU A 86 -4.94 -8.46 -37.31
N GLY A 87 -4.12 -9.40 -36.84
CA GLY A 87 -2.77 -9.62 -37.38
C GLY A 87 -1.80 -8.51 -36.94
N ASP A 88 -0.75 -8.28 -37.71
CA ASP A 88 0.34 -7.41 -37.26
C ASP A 88 0.16 -5.93 -37.61
N SER A 89 -0.85 -5.58 -38.41
CA SER A 89 -0.97 -4.23 -39.00
C SER A 89 -2.39 -3.67 -39.05
N ARG A 90 -3.40 -4.39 -38.56
CA ARG A 90 -4.81 -3.95 -38.61
C ARG A 90 -5.47 -4.04 -37.25
N TRP A 91 -6.54 -3.28 -37.06
CA TRP A 91 -7.31 -3.26 -35.82
C TRP A 91 -8.80 -2.97 -36.06
N LYS A 92 -9.59 -3.29 -35.05
CA LYS A 92 -10.95 -2.79 -34.84
C LYS A 92 -10.98 -2.04 -33.52
N LEU A 93 -11.44 -0.80 -33.54
CA LEU A 93 -11.62 -0.03 -32.30
C LEU A 93 -12.67 1.07 -32.43
N THR A 94 -13.29 1.45 -31.31
CA THR A 94 -14.21 2.60 -31.23
C THR A 94 -13.88 3.45 -30.01
N SER A 95 -13.79 4.77 -30.19
CA SER A 95 -13.81 5.71 -29.06
C SER A 95 -15.25 5.79 -28.54
N ARG A 96 -15.49 5.55 -27.25
CA ARG A 96 -16.85 5.40 -26.69
C ARG A 96 -16.93 5.82 -25.22
N ALA A 97 -18.16 5.96 -24.72
CA ALA A 97 -18.43 6.11 -23.29
C ALA A 97 -18.06 4.81 -22.55
N THR A 98 -17.30 4.92 -21.46
CA THR A 98 -16.78 3.77 -20.70
C THR A 98 -16.76 4.07 -19.21
N ASN A 99 -16.91 3.05 -18.34
CA ASN A 99 -16.98 3.22 -16.88
C ASN A 99 -15.64 3.57 -16.19
N TYR A 100 -14.71 4.13 -16.95
CA TYR A 100 -13.45 4.65 -16.46
C TYR A 100 -13.49 6.16 -16.39
N MET A 101 -12.62 6.68 -15.54
CA MET A 101 -12.38 8.09 -15.30
C MET A 101 -10.88 8.34 -15.23
N ASP A 102 -10.49 9.58 -15.47
CA ASP A 102 -9.12 10.08 -15.33
C ASP A 102 -9.11 11.32 -14.43
N SER A 103 -7.95 11.96 -14.26
CA SER A 103 -7.81 13.08 -13.32
C SER A 103 -8.62 14.33 -13.70
N THR A 104 -9.13 14.41 -14.94
CA THR A 104 -10.01 15.51 -15.38
C THR A 104 -11.47 15.27 -15.04
N SER A 105 -11.83 14.04 -14.65
CA SER A 105 -13.20 13.68 -14.34
C SER A 105 -13.70 14.37 -13.07
N PRO A 106 -14.91 14.96 -13.08
CA PRO A 106 -15.48 15.59 -11.90
C PRO A 106 -15.64 14.60 -10.73
N ARG A 107 -15.15 14.99 -9.55
CA ARG A 107 -15.26 14.19 -8.32
C ARG A 107 -16.66 14.32 -7.71
N GLY A 108 -17.64 13.63 -8.31
CA GLY A 108 -19.02 13.52 -7.82
C GLY A 108 -19.27 12.22 -7.06
N TYR A 109 -20.20 12.24 -6.11
CA TYR A 109 -20.71 11.01 -5.50
C TYR A 109 -21.84 10.43 -6.38
N ASP A 110 -21.57 9.32 -7.09
CA ASP A 110 -22.56 8.55 -7.89
C ASP A 110 -22.38 7.04 -7.60
N PRO A 111 -22.85 6.56 -6.44
CA PRO A 111 -22.62 5.18 -5.99
C PRO A 111 -23.40 4.14 -6.80
N VAL A 112 -24.46 4.55 -7.48
CA VAL A 112 -25.36 3.68 -8.26
C VAL A 112 -25.04 3.67 -9.75
N HIS A 113 -23.95 4.33 -10.16
CA HIS A 113 -23.47 4.39 -11.54
C HIS A 113 -24.55 4.85 -12.55
N THR A 114 -25.35 5.85 -12.16
CA THR A 114 -26.56 6.25 -12.90
C THR A 114 -26.28 7.15 -14.11
N LYS A 115 -25.08 7.73 -14.21
CA LYS A 115 -24.71 8.62 -15.31
C LYS A 115 -23.92 7.88 -16.39
N PRO A 116 -24.18 8.13 -17.70
CA PRO A 116 -23.30 7.65 -18.75
C PRO A 116 -21.91 8.27 -18.56
N TRP A 117 -20.91 7.40 -18.58
CA TRP A 117 -19.52 7.70 -18.27
C TRP A 117 -18.79 8.38 -19.44
N GLU A 118 -17.66 8.99 -19.13
CA GLU A 118 -16.91 9.86 -20.04
C GLU A 118 -16.56 9.18 -21.37
N LEU A 119 -16.59 9.98 -22.43
CA LEU A 119 -16.07 9.57 -23.73
C LEU A 119 -14.53 9.59 -23.67
N ILE A 120 -13.91 8.44 -23.49
CA ILE A 120 -12.45 8.31 -23.43
C ILE A 120 -11.91 7.98 -24.83
N PRO A 121 -10.78 8.59 -25.25
CA PRO A 121 -10.08 8.21 -26.49
C PRO A 121 -9.71 6.72 -26.49
N ASN A 122 -9.53 6.12 -27.66
CA ASN A 122 -9.10 4.73 -27.81
C ASN A 122 -7.90 4.68 -28.76
N GLY A 123 -7.04 3.67 -28.71
CA GLY A 123 -5.75 3.76 -29.40
C GLY A 123 -5.04 2.44 -29.66
N ILE A 124 -3.87 2.57 -30.28
CA ILE A 124 -2.94 1.47 -30.50
C ILE A 124 -1.51 1.90 -30.15
N VAL A 125 -0.69 0.93 -29.78
CA VAL A 125 0.77 1.04 -29.81
C VAL A 125 1.30 0.15 -30.94
N ALA A 126 2.03 0.76 -31.87
CA ALA A 126 2.65 0.09 -33.00
C ALA A 126 4.16 -0.04 -32.77
N VAL A 127 4.66 -1.27 -32.80
CA VAL A 127 6.09 -1.59 -32.73
C VAL A 127 6.58 -1.80 -34.15
N LEU A 128 7.55 -0.99 -34.58
CA LEU A 128 8.01 -0.89 -35.96
C LEU A 128 9.51 -1.17 -36.03
N ASP A 129 9.92 -1.87 -37.07
CA ASP A 129 11.31 -1.95 -37.48
C ASP A 129 11.46 -1.26 -38.84
N ALA A 130 11.87 0.00 -38.81
CA ALA A 130 11.90 0.84 -39.99
C ALA A 130 12.98 1.92 -39.89
N PRO A 131 13.58 2.35 -41.02
CA PRO A 131 14.51 3.48 -41.01
C PRO A 131 13.81 4.76 -40.55
N ALA A 132 14.56 5.67 -39.92
CA ALA A 132 14.00 6.89 -39.31
C ALA A 132 13.22 7.78 -40.29
N ASN A 133 13.50 7.72 -41.59
CA ASN A 133 12.80 8.48 -42.61
C ASN A 133 11.66 7.69 -43.33
N ALA A 134 11.31 6.50 -42.85
CA ALA A 134 10.22 5.72 -43.43
C ALA A 134 8.89 6.48 -43.33
N ARG A 135 8.06 6.35 -44.37
CA ARG A 135 6.72 6.90 -44.42
C ARG A 135 5.75 5.90 -43.82
N VAL A 136 5.07 6.32 -42.76
CA VAL A 136 3.95 5.61 -42.15
C VAL A 136 2.66 6.10 -42.78
N SER A 137 1.82 5.19 -43.25
CA SER A 137 0.47 5.51 -43.73
C SER A 137 -0.56 4.79 -42.86
N VAL A 138 -1.48 5.56 -42.27
CA VAL A 138 -2.57 5.05 -41.45
C VAL A 138 -3.88 5.31 -42.17
N LYS A 139 -4.65 4.24 -42.38
CA LYS A 139 -6.00 4.34 -42.91
C LYS A 139 -7.00 3.93 -41.85
N THR A 140 -8.06 4.70 -41.69
CA THR A 140 -9.14 4.37 -40.75
C THR A 140 -10.49 4.65 -41.39
N ALA A 141 -11.55 4.03 -40.85
CA ALA A 141 -12.94 4.33 -41.22
C ALA A 141 -13.32 5.82 -41.05
N SER A 142 -12.53 6.57 -40.29
CA SER A 142 -12.82 7.92 -39.81
C SER A 142 -11.82 8.98 -40.27
N GLY A 143 -10.97 8.65 -41.27
CA GLY A 143 -9.99 9.54 -41.87
C GLY A 143 -8.63 8.87 -42.03
N ASN A 144 -7.90 9.28 -43.07
CA ASN A 144 -6.57 8.75 -43.40
C ASN A 144 -5.52 9.84 -43.23
N PHE A 145 -4.31 9.45 -42.83
CA PHE A 145 -3.18 10.36 -42.72
C PHE A 145 -1.86 9.61 -42.91
N ALA A 146 -0.79 10.37 -43.15
CA ALA A 146 0.55 9.81 -43.31
C ALA A 146 1.60 10.80 -42.84
N PHE A 147 2.74 10.27 -42.39
CA PHE A 147 3.85 11.07 -41.86
C PHE A 147 5.17 10.31 -42.05
N SER A 148 6.29 11.01 -41.88
CA SER A 148 7.61 10.36 -41.79
C SER A 148 7.97 10.14 -40.32
N LEU A 149 8.60 9.00 -40.01
CA LEU A 149 8.94 8.64 -38.63
C LEU A 149 9.83 9.68 -37.91
N ASP A 150 10.68 10.39 -38.64
CA ASP A 150 11.58 11.43 -38.12
C ASP A 150 10.85 12.72 -37.71
N ARG A 151 9.58 12.89 -38.12
CA ARG A 151 8.72 14.00 -37.71
C ARG A 151 8.01 13.76 -36.38
N VAL A 152 8.07 12.55 -35.84
CA VAL A 152 7.46 12.20 -34.54
C VAL A 152 8.56 11.96 -33.52
N SER A 153 8.51 12.69 -32.41
CA SER A 153 9.51 12.61 -31.35
C SER A 153 8.86 12.37 -29.99
N MET A 154 9.68 11.89 -29.05
CA MET A 154 9.25 11.65 -27.68
C MET A 154 8.95 12.99 -27.00
N GLY A 155 7.81 13.09 -26.30
CA GLY A 155 7.39 14.30 -25.58
C GLY A 155 6.86 15.41 -26.49
N LYS A 156 6.70 15.18 -27.80
CA LYS A 156 6.10 16.13 -28.74
C LYS A 156 5.08 15.42 -29.63
N PRO A 157 3.84 15.23 -29.13
CA PRO A 157 2.77 14.61 -29.92
C PRO A 157 2.48 15.41 -31.20
N SER A 158 2.27 14.71 -32.30
CA SER A 158 1.81 15.27 -33.57
C SER A 158 0.31 15.04 -33.73
N GLU A 159 -0.40 16.07 -34.17
CA GLU A 159 -1.86 16.05 -34.35
C GLU A 159 -2.24 15.82 -35.82
N PHE A 160 -3.33 15.08 -36.03
CA PHE A 160 -3.94 14.81 -37.33
C PHE A 160 -5.46 14.86 -37.21
N LEU A 161 -6.14 15.04 -38.35
CA LEU A 161 -7.60 15.08 -38.44
C LEU A 161 -8.20 16.10 -37.46
N ASP A 162 -7.76 17.36 -37.57
CA ASP A 162 -8.19 18.49 -36.74
C ASP A 162 -8.02 18.26 -35.22
N GLY A 163 -6.95 17.53 -34.84
CA GLY A 163 -6.61 17.22 -33.46
C GLY A 163 -7.31 15.99 -32.89
N ASP A 164 -8.19 15.33 -33.65
CA ASP A 164 -8.94 14.15 -33.19
C ASP A 164 -8.05 12.87 -33.14
N VAL A 165 -6.84 12.96 -33.71
CA VAL A 165 -5.81 11.93 -33.64
C VAL A 165 -4.49 12.53 -33.16
N THR A 166 -3.86 11.89 -32.18
CA THR A 166 -2.51 12.23 -31.71
C THR A 166 -1.56 11.06 -31.89
N ILE A 167 -0.33 11.36 -32.28
CA ILE A 167 0.75 10.38 -32.46
C ILE A 167 1.96 10.80 -31.66
N GLU A 168 2.51 9.89 -30.89
CA GLU A 168 3.69 10.14 -30.07
C GLU A 168 4.67 8.97 -30.16
N ARG A 169 5.96 9.27 -30.25
CA ARG A 169 7.01 8.25 -30.16
C ARG A 169 7.26 7.94 -28.69
N ILE A 170 7.25 6.67 -28.34
CA ILE A 170 7.52 6.22 -26.97
C ILE A 170 8.72 5.26 -26.95
N PRO A 171 9.44 5.15 -25.83
CA PRO A 171 10.46 4.12 -25.66
C PRO A 171 9.85 2.70 -25.76
N PRO A 172 10.59 1.71 -26.28
CA PRO A 172 10.11 0.33 -26.33
C PRO A 172 10.01 -0.25 -24.92
N THR A 173 8.90 -0.91 -24.61
CA THR A 173 8.77 -1.75 -23.40
C THR A 173 9.03 -3.20 -23.78
N VAL A 174 10.03 -3.81 -23.14
CA VAL A 174 10.44 -5.20 -23.34
C VAL A 174 10.27 -5.95 -22.02
N ALA A 175 9.69 -7.16 -22.07
CA ALA A 175 9.60 -8.01 -20.90
C ALA A 175 11.00 -8.50 -20.51
N LEU A 176 11.40 -8.35 -19.24
CA LEU A 176 12.58 -9.02 -18.70
C LEU A 176 12.22 -10.46 -18.33
N THR A 177 11.07 -10.61 -17.68
CA THR A 177 10.55 -11.88 -17.19
C THR A 177 9.25 -12.21 -17.92
N ARG A 178 9.06 -13.49 -18.24
CA ARG A 178 7.78 -14.07 -18.67
C ARG A 178 7.69 -15.41 -17.95
N GLN A 179 6.68 -15.58 -17.07
CA GLN A 179 6.30 -16.76 -16.26
C GLN A 179 7.19 -18.03 -16.41
N PRO A 180 7.65 -18.67 -15.30
CA PRO A 180 6.85 -18.90 -14.09
C PRO A 180 7.23 -18.05 -12.86
N GLY A 181 6.22 -17.70 -12.05
CA GLY A 181 6.34 -16.92 -10.80
C GLY A 181 5.81 -15.47 -10.90
N GLU A 182 5.79 -14.76 -9.78
CA GLU A 182 5.44 -13.34 -9.64
C GLU A 182 6.73 -12.54 -9.42
N ASN A 183 7.13 -11.74 -10.40
CA ASN A 183 8.44 -11.08 -10.47
C ASN A 183 8.34 -9.59 -10.11
N ASP A 184 9.00 -9.15 -9.04
CA ASP A 184 8.92 -7.79 -8.50
C ASP A 184 10.28 -7.30 -7.96
N TYR A 185 10.33 -6.06 -7.48
CA TYR A 185 11.49 -5.40 -6.89
C TYR A 185 12.75 -5.40 -7.77
N PRO A 186 12.66 -4.92 -9.02
CA PRO A 186 13.80 -4.87 -9.91
C PRO A 186 14.89 -3.92 -9.40
N SER A 187 16.14 -4.26 -9.69
CA SER A 187 17.31 -3.39 -9.61
C SER A 187 18.13 -3.53 -10.89
N LEU A 188 18.88 -2.48 -11.26
CA LEU A 188 19.73 -2.45 -12.44
C LEU A 188 21.11 -1.90 -12.09
N ALA A 189 22.14 -2.40 -12.76
CA ALA A 189 23.47 -1.81 -12.79
C ALA A 189 24.16 -2.12 -14.12
N VAL A 190 25.13 -1.29 -14.52
CA VAL A 190 26.01 -1.59 -15.65
C VAL A 190 27.41 -1.80 -15.11
N ASP A 191 28.07 -2.88 -15.54
CA ASP A 191 29.44 -3.17 -15.13
C ASP A 191 30.47 -2.43 -15.99
N SER A 192 31.73 -2.47 -15.58
CA SER A 192 32.84 -1.81 -16.29
C SER A 192 33.14 -2.36 -17.69
N ARG A 193 32.51 -3.48 -18.09
CA ARG A 193 32.58 -4.02 -19.47
C ARG A 193 31.44 -3.51 -20.35
N GLY A 194 30.48 -2.79 -19.78
CA GLY A 194 29.30 -2.28 -20.47
C GLY A 194 28.13 -3.26 -20.49
N ASP A 195 28.20 -4.35 -19.74
CA ASP A 195 27.07 -5.29 -19.63
C ASP A 195 26.04 -4.79 -18.63
N LEU A 196 24.76 -4.92 -18.99
CA LEU A 196 23.65 -4.58 -18.11
C LEU A 196 23.33 -5.78 -17.21
N TRP A 197 23.15 -5.53 -15.93
CA TRP A 197 22.73 -6.52 -14.94
C TRP A 197 21.36 -6.14 -14.39
N ALA A 198 20.50 -7.14 -14.21
CA ALA A 198 19.20 -6.98 -13.58
C ALA A 198 19.02 -7.98 -12.44
N GLY A 199 18.56 -7.51 -11.29
CA GLY A 199 18.20 -8.32 -10.13
C GLY A 199 16.72 -8.14 -9.81
N TRP A 200 16.05 -9.19 -9.36
CA TRP A 200 14.63 -9.13 -8.98
C TRP A 200 14.31 -10.22 -7.95
N ILE A 201 13.12 -10.14 -7.37
CA ILE A 201 12.55 -11.20 -6.54
C ILE A 201 11.47 -11.90 -7.35
N SER A 202 11.52 -13.23 -7.35
CA SER A 202 10.47 -14.07 -7.92
C SER A 202 9.79 -14.84 -6.81
N TYR A 203 8.48 -14.72 -6.73
CA TYR A 203 7.64 -15.45 -5.80
C TYR A 203 6.95 -16.62 -6.51
N ALA A 204 7.03 -17.81 -5.92
CA ALA A 204 6.26 -18.98 -6.31
C ALA A 204 6.12 -19.94 -5.12
N ASP A 205 4.98 -20.61 -5.00
CA ASP A 205 4.75 -21.65 -3.99
C ASP A 205 5.07 -21.24 -2.55
N ARG A 206 4.61 -20.06 -2.13
CA ARG A 206 4.81 -19.53 -0.77
C ARG A 206 6.28 -19.28 -0.41
N LYS A 207 7.12 -19.04 -1.42
CA LYS A 207 8.53 -18.75 -1.26
C LYS A 207 8.98 -17.72 -2.28
N ASP A 208 9.82 -16.81 -1.84
CA ASP A 208 10.58 -15.93 -2.71
C ASP A 208 11.95 -16.50 -2.98
N ALA A 209 12.48 -16.18 -4.15
CA ALA A 209 13.89 -16.31 -4.45
C ALA A 209 14.41 -15.02 -5.10
N VAL A 210 15.67 -14.70 -4.81
CA VAL A 210 16.37 -13.57 -5.43
C VAL A 210 17.09 -14.07 -6.68
N TRP A 211 16.83 -13.41 -7.80
CA TRP A 211 17.37 -13.75 -9.11
C TRP A 211 18.21 -12.62 -9.67
N VAL A 212 19.15 -12.98 -10.53
CA VAL A 212 19.96 -12.05 -11.31
C VAL A 212 20.19 -12.58 -12.71
N ALA A 213 20.20 -11.67 -13.69
CA ALA A 213 20.61 -11.96 -15.06
C ALA A 213 21.58 -10.87 -15.55
N ARG A 214 22.44 -11.26 -16.49
CA ARG A 214 23.37 -10.37 -17.19
C ARG A 214 22.97 -10.31 -18.66
N ARG A 215 22.99 -9.12 -19.23
CA ARG A 215 22.76 -8.85 -20.65
C ARG A 215 24.07 -8.41 -21.29
N THR A 216 24.54 -9.19 -22.24
CA THR A 216 25.71 -8.86 -23.05
C THR A 216 25.27 -8.37 -24.44
N ALA A 217 26.23 -8.17 -25.36
CA ALA A 217 25.91 -7.87 -26.76
C ALA A 217 25.04 -8.95 -27.45
N SER A 218 25.08 -10.21 -26.98
CA SER A 218 24.27 -11.31 -27.54
C SER A 218 22.87 -11.44 -26.92
N GLY A 219 22.52 -10.59 -25.95
CA GLY A 219 21.24 -10.63 -25.23
C GLY A 219 21.38 -11.06 -23.78
N TRP A 220 20.25 -11.43 -23.17
CA TRP A 220 20.18 -11.89 -21.78
C TRP A 220 20.69 -13.32 -21.64
N GLU A 221 21.60 -13.53 -20.69
CA GLU A 221 22.01 -14.85 -20.22
C GLU A 221 20.94 -15.46 -19.31
N PRO A 222 20.87 -16.80 -19.18
CA PRO A 222 20.01 -17.45 -18.20
C PRO A 222 20.26 -16.93 -16.76
N PRO A 223 19.22 -16.83 -15.92
CA PRO A 223 19.34 -16.17 -14.63
C PRO A 223 19.86 -17.15 -13.59
N THR A 224 20.46 -16.59 -12.55
CA THR A 224 20.99 -17.36 -11.42
C THR A 224 20.22 -17.00 -10.14
N MET A 225 19.80 -18.01 -9.38
CA MET A 225 19.21 -17.83 -8.05
C MET A 225 20.32 -17.60 -7.02
N LEU A 226 20.24 -16.48 -6.27
CA LEU A 226 21.26 -16.08 -5.29
C LEU A 226 20.84 -16.23 -3.82
N SER A 227 19.54 -16.23 -3.53
CA SER A 227 19.04 -16.32 -2.15
C SER A 227 19.32 -17.67 -1.48
N GLY A 228 19.48 -18.74 -2.27
CA GLY A 228 19.63 -20.10 -1.74
C GLY A 228 18.41 -20.50 -0.90
N ASP A 229 18.63 -20.94 0.34
CA ASP A 229 17.57 -21.38 1.25
C ASP A 229 16.78 -20.23 1.91
N LEU A 230 17.16 -18.97 1.66
CA LEU A 230 16.40 -17.81 2.13
C LEU A 230 15.14 -17.65 1.28
N THR A 231 13.99 -17.99 1.85
CA THR A 231 12.69 -18.02 1.14
C THR A 231 11.78 -16.83 1.40
N ASP A 232 12.19 -15.92 2.29
CA ASP A 232 11.49 -14.67 2.59
C ASP A 232 12.46 -13.53 2.27
N ASN A 233 12.26 -12.88 1.13
CA ASN A 233 13.15 -11.86 0.61
C ASN A 233 12.40 -10.54 0.38
N PHE A 234 13.13 -9.44 0.51
CA PHE A 234 12.59 -8.10 0.32
C PHE A 234 13.63 -7.18 -0.33
N ARG A 235 13.27 -6.66 -1.51
CA ARG A 235 14.06 -5.75 -2.35
C ARG A 235 15.43 -6.23 -2.78
N THR A 236 15.90 -5.67 -3.89
CA THR A 236 17.26 -5.89 -4.41
C THR A 236 17.97 -4.57 -4.69
N ALA A 237 19.30 -4.59 -4.64
CA ALA A 237 20.16 -3.50 -5.10
C ALA A 237 21.38 -4.11 -5.80
N LEU A 238 21.73 -3.57 -6.97
CA LEU A 238 22.88 -3.97 -7.77
C LEU A 238 23.90 -2.84 -7.85
N VAL A 239 25.19 -3.17 -7.74
CA VAL A 239 26.29 -2.20 -7.87
C VAL A 239 27.62 -2.92 -8.14
N GLU A 240 28.43 -2.41 -9.05
CA GLU A 240 29.81 -2.88 -9.23
C GLU A 240 30.73 -2.17 -8.24
N ASP A 241 31.63 -2.89 -7.55
CA ASP A 241 32.64 -2.28 -6.67
C ASP A 241 33.93 -1.85 -7.43
N GLY A 242 34.91 -1.30 -6.71
CA GLY A 242 36.20 -0.88 -7.29
C GLY A 242 37.10 -2.02 -7.76
N GLN A 243 36.81 -3.27 -7.37
CA GLN A 243 37.51 -4.46 -7.84
C GLN A 243 36.81 -5.11 -9.04
N LYS A 244 35.84 -4.41 -9.66
CA LYS A 244 35.04 -4.88 -10.81
C LYS A 244 34.20 -6.12 -10.47
N ARG A 245 33.78 -6.25 -9.20
CA ARG A 245 32.88 -7.32 -8.77
C ARG A 245 31.46 -6.78 -8.75
N MET A 246 30.54 -7.44 -9.44
CA MET A 246 29.12 -7.07 -9.42
C MET A 246 28.47 -7.60 -8.16
N TRP A 247 27.96 -6.72 -7.30
CA TRP A 247 27.26 -7.07 -6.06
C TRP A 247 25.76 -7.07 -6.27
N LEU A 248 25.09 -8.11 -5.78
CA LEU A 248 23.64 -8.13 -5.54
C LEU A 248 23.39 -8.18 -4.03
N ILE A 249 22.63 -7.21 -3.52
CA ILE A 249 22.30 -7.06 -2.10
C ILE A 249 20.78 -7.11 -1.94
N TRP A 250 20.28 -7.87 -0.95
CA TRP A 250 18.86 -8.01 -0.65
C TRP A 250 18.61 -8.10 0.85
N SER A 251 17.37 -7.80 1.30
CA SER A 251 16.95 -8.11 2.67
C SER A 251 16.30 -9.49 2.69
N ALA A 252 16.55 -10.29 3.72
CA ALA A 252 15.94 -11.60 3.90
C ALA A 252 15.75 -11.97 5.37
N LYS A 253 14.80 -12.87 5.61
CA LYS A 253 14.54 -13.45 6.93
C LYS A 253 15.40 -14.72 7.14
N GLY A 254 16.58 -14.54 7.72
CA GLY A 254 17.51 -15.65 8.07
C GLY A 254 17.47 -16.00 9.55
N GLY A 255 16.27 -16.26 10.08
CA GLY A 255 15.98 -16.42 11.51
C GLY A 255 14.79 -15.54 11.93
N GLU A 256 14.81 -15.03 13.16
CA GLU A 256 13.76 -14.13 13.66
C GLU A 256 13.90 -12.68 13.16
N VAL A 257 15.04 -12.35 12.55
CA VAL A 257 15.41 -10.97 12.21
C VAL A 257 15.67 -10.84 10.71
N TRP A 258 15.04 -9.84 10.11
CA TRP A 258 15.32 -9.43 8.74
C TRP A 258 16.69 -8.78 8.66
N GLY A 259 17.61 -9.40 7.93
CA GLY A 259 18.98 -8.92 7.73
C GLY A 259 19.27 -8.63 6.27
N LEU A 260 20.29 -7.80 6.00
CA LEU A 260 20.79 -7.63 4.64
C LEU A 260 21.82 -8.71 4.31
N TYR A 261 21.72 -9.25 3.11
CA TYR A 261 22.60 -10.26 2.56
C TYR A 261 23.18 -9.77 1.24
N GLY A 262 24.39 -10.20 0.92
CA GLY A 262 25.04 -9.86 -0.34
C GLY A 262 25.86 -11.01 -0.91
N ARG A 263 25.93 -11.06 -2.24
CA ARG A 263 26.92 -11.84 -2.99
C ARG A 263 27.56 -10.94 -4.03
N TYR A 264 28.80 -11.24 -4.38
CA TYR A 264 29.47 -10.60 -5.50
C TYR A 264 29.90 -11.61 -6.55
N PHE A 265 29.93 -11.18 -7.80
CA PHE A 265 30.42 -11.96 -8.94
C PHE A 265 31.88 -11.63 -9.22
N SER A 266 32.75 -12.63 -9.21
CA SER A 266 34.18 -12.55 -9.58
C SER A 266 34.59 -13.82 -10.30
N ASP A 267 35.42 -13.70 -11.34
CA ASP A 267 36.03 -14.85 -12.03
C ASP A 267 35.01 -15.93 -12.48
N GLY A 268 33.86 -15.48 -12.99
CA GLY A 268 32.82 -16.38 -13.49
C GLY A 268 31.95 -17.03 -12.41
N LYS A 269 32.10 -16.67 -11.13
CA LYS A 269 31.40 -17.31 -10.00
C LYS A 269 30.87 -16.29 -9.01
N TRP A 270 29.76 -16.65 -8.37
CA TRP A 270 29.23 -15.90 -7.24
C TRP A 270 29.91 -16.32 -5.93
N SER A 271 30.19 -15.36 -5.06
CA SER A 271 30.64 -15.61 -3.69
C SER A 271 29.59 -16.39 -2.89
N PRO A 272 29.97 -17.00 -1.75
CA PRO A 272 29.02 -17.36 -0.71
C PRO A 272 28.17 -16.15 -0.28
N ALA A 273 26.96 -16.41 0.22
CA ALA A 273 26.11 -15.37 0.78
C ALA A 273 26.73 -14.83 2.08
N MET A 274 26.84 -13.51 2.19
CA MET A 274 27.35 -12.84 3.38
C MET A 274 26.24 -12.02 4.00
N ARG A 275 26.04 -12.17 5.30
CA ARG A 275 25.17 -11.28 6.07
C ARG A 275 25.92 -9.97 6.38
N ILE A 276 25.32 -8.84 6.03
CA ILE A 276 25.90 -7.50 6.16
C ILE A 276 25.55 -6.88 7.53
N THR A 277 24.34 -7.14 8.04
CA THR A 277 23.80 -6.55 9.27
C THR A 277 23.88 -7.49 10.46
N GLY A 278 23.76 -6.93 11.67
CA GLY A 278 23.63 -7.71 12.91
C GLY A 278 22.23 -8.31 13.10
N ASP A 279 21.93 -8.69 14.34
CA ASP A 279 20.69 -9.37 14.77
C ASP A 279 19.75 -8.47 15.58
N GLU A 280 20.01 -7.17 15.68
CA GLU A 280 19.07 -6.25 16.32
C GLU A 280 18.06 -5.73 15.28
N GLY A 281 16.78 -6.04 15.47
CA GLY A 281 15.64 -5.46 14.74
C GLY A 281 15.65 -5.67 13.21
N PRO A 282 14.51 -5.44 12.53
CA PRO A 282 14.46 -5.54 11.07
C PRO A 282 15.42 -4.56 10.37
N ASN A 283 16.03 -4.99 9.26
CA ASN A 283 16.90 -4.17 8.39
C ASN A 283 16.36 -4.21 6.95
N LEU A 284 15.86 -3.07 6.48
CA LEU A 284 14.94 -2.93 5.36
C LEU A 284 15.34 -1.73 4.49
N TYR A 285 14.71 -1.61 3.32
CA TYR A 285 14.83 -0.44 2.44
C TYR A 285 16.30 0.02 2.25
N HIS A 286 17.10 -0.78 1.55
CA HIS A 286 18.51 -0.49 1.33
C HIS A 286 18.79 0.19 -0.01
N ALA A 287 19.86 0.96 -0.05
CA ALA A 287 20.49 1.47 -1.27
C ALA A 287 21.99 1.17 -1.22
N ALA A 288 22.60 0.95 -2.38
CA ALA A 288 24.02 0.65 -2.51
C ALA A 288 24.64 1.50 -3.62
N VAL A 289 25.84 2.02 -3.38
CA VAL A 289 26.52 2.94 -4.29
C VAL A 289 28.04 2.76 -4.22
N ARG A 290 28.71 2.91 -5.35
CA ARG A 290 30.17 2.95 -5.44
C ARG A 290 30.63 4.40 -5.56
N ASP A 291 31.59 4.82 -4.75
CA ASP A 291 32.22 6.14 -4.87
C ASP A 291 33.32 6.17 -5.95
N SER A 292 33.84 7.37 -6.27
CA SER A 292 34.90 7.51 -7.29
C SER A 292 36.24 6.87 -6.91
N LYS A 293 36.45 6.50 -5.63
CA LYS A 293 37.62 5.75 -5.15
C LYS A 293 37.41 4.23 -5.23
N GLY A 294 36.25 3.78 -5.69
CA GLY A 294 35.91 2.37 -5.80
C GLY A 294 35.39 1.72 -4.53
N ARG A 295 35.12 2.50 -3.46
CA ARG A 295 34.55 1.98 -2.22
C ARG A 295 33.06 1.73 -2.41
N LEU A 296 32.58 0.59 -1.91
CA LEU A 296 31.17 0.23 -1.91
C LEU A 296 30.53 0.63 -0.58
N HIS A 297 29.47 1.43 -0.64
CA HIS A 297 28.67 1.85 0.50
C HIS A 297 27.27 1.25 0.42
N VAL A 298 26.78 0.76 1.56
CA VAL A 298 25.41 0.26 1.71
C VAL A 298 24.76 1.06 2.84
N VAL A 299 23.59 1.62 2.55
CA VAL A 299 22.77 2.38 3.50
C VAL A 299 21.40 1.74 3.61
N TRP A 300 20.79 1.73 4.79
CA TRP A 300 19.49 1.10 5.00
C TRP A 300 18.72 1.69 6.17
N GLN A 301 17.42 1.38 6.20
CA GLN A 301 16.53 1.61 7.32
C GLN A 301 16.64 0.43 8.30
N GLY A 302 17.09 0.64 9.54
CA GLY A 302 17.20 -0.43 10.54
C GLY A 302 16.64 -0.04 11.90
N PHE A 303 16.05 -1.01 12.60
CA PHE A 303 15.49 -0.76 13.93
C PHE A 303 16.53 -1.00 15.03
N ARG A 304 16.92 0.04 15.76
CA ARG A 304 17.78 -0.02 16.95
C ARG A 304 17.04 0.55 18.14
N ARG A 305 17.05 -0.14 19.28
CA ARG A 305 16.28 0.22 20.48
C ARG A 305 14.81 0.52 20.13
N ARG A 306 14.25 -0.31 19.23
CA ARG A 306 12.88 -0.24 18.71
C ARG A 306 12.57 0.99 17.85
N ARG A 307 13.55 1.83 17.49
CA ARG A 307 13.35 2.99 16.59
C ARG A 307 14.03 2.80 15.26
N SER A 308 13.37 3.27 14.19
CA SER A 308 13.92 3.21 12.83
C SER A 308 15.00 4.28 12.65
N GLN A 309 16.19 3.86 12.25
CA GLN A 309 17.37 4.71 12.02
C GLN A 309 17.91 4.49 10.61
N ILE A 310 18.58 5.51 10.06
CA ILE A 310 19.40 5.33 8.86
C ILE A 310 20.79 4.90 9.27
N LEU A 311 21.21 3.74 8.78
CA LEU A 311 22.45 3.06 9.11
C LEU A 311 23.27 2.82 7.86
N MET A 312 24.58 2.68 8.00
CA MET A 312 25.48 2.41 6.88
C MET A 312 26.67 1.52 7.24
N LYS A 313 27.23 0.89 6.20
CA LYS A 313 28.55 0.25 6.19
C LYS A 313 29.26 0.52 4.87
N THR A 314 30.59 0.53 4.93
CA THR A 314 31.47 0.66 3.76
C THR A 314 32.33 -0.59 3.66
N TRP A 315 32.28 -1.27 2.52
CA TRP A 315 33.08 -2.46 2.26
C TRP A 315 34.57 -2.11 2.21
N ASP A 316 35.41 -2.83 2.95
CA ASP A 316 36.86 -2.58 2.99
C ASP A 316 37.65 -3.36 1.92
N GLY A 317 36.97 -4.19 1.12
CA GLY A 317 37.58 -5.09 0.13
C GLY A 317 37.55 -6.56 0.53
N GLN A 318 37.47 -6.85 1.84
CA GLN A 318 37.53 -8.19 2.44
C GLN A 318 36.37 -8.50 3.39
N ALA A 319 35.93 -7.54 4.19
CA ALA A 319 34.89 -7.68 5.20
C ALA A 319 34.00 -6.42 5.31
N TRP A 320 32.86 -6.59 5.98
CA TRP A 320 31.96 -5.50 6.35
C TRP A 320 32.32 -4.99 7.75
N PRO A 321 32.86 -3.77 7.89
CA PRO A 321 33.23 -3.20 9.18
C PRO A 321 32.01 -2.92 10.08
N ALA A 322 32.27 -2.25 11.22
CA ALA A 322 31.23 -1.85 12.16
C ALA A 322 30.18 -0.93 11.51
N GLU A 323 28.94 -1.10 11.95
CA GLU A 323 27.81 -0.28 11.55
C GLU A 323 27.98 1.17 12.03
N THR A 324 27.61 2.13 11.19
CA THR A 324 27.60 3.57 11.52
C THR A 324 26.19 4.12 11.40
N ARG A 325 25.74 4.89 12.40
CA ARG A 325 24.47 5.61 12.35
C ARG A 325 24.62 6.90 11.53
N VAL A 326 23.81 7.05 10.49
CA VAL A 326 23.79 8.22 9.59
C VAL A 326 22.82 9.29 10.09
N SER A 327 21.61 8.91 10.50
CA SER A 327 20.63 9.82 11.13
C SER A 327 21.08 10.30 12.52
N THR A 328 20.74 11.53 12.93
CA THR A 328 21.20 12.11 14.20
C THR A 328 20.14 12.32 15.29
N GLY A 329 18.84 12.41 14.95
CA GLY A 329 17.75 12.63 15.93
C GLY A 329 17.08 11.35 16.45
N GLU A 330 15.95 11.47 17.16
CA GLU A 330 15.30 10.35 17.87
C GLU A 330 13.92 9.95 17.31
N SER A 331 13.52 10.48 16.15
CA SER A 331 12.31 10.03 15.46
C SER A 331 12.56 8.74 14.66
N ASP A 332 11.54 8.31 13.92
CA ASP A 332 11.67 7.25 12.93
C ASP A 332 12.02 7.81 11.56
N TYR A 333 13.10 7.26 11.00
CA TYR A 333 13.59 7.59 9.68
C TYR A 333 13.32 6.47 8.70
N TRP A 334 13.03 6.83 7.46
CA TRP A 334 12.43 5.95 6.48
C TRP A 334 13.15 6.03 5.15
N VAL A 335 13.25 4.87 4.51
CA VAL A 335 13.60 4.69 3.11
C VAL A 335 14.77 5.56 2.61
N PRO A 336 16.03 5.18 2.90
CA PRO A 336 17.18 5.91 2.39
C PRO A 336 17.37 5.78 0.87
N SER A 337 18.04 6.78 0.32
CA SER A 337 18.61 6.83 -1.02
C SER A 337 20.06 7.28 -0.95
N ALA A 338 20.89 6.90 -1.93
CA ALA A 338 22.30 7.27 -1.96
C ALA A 338 22.78 7.55 -3.39
N ALA A 339 23.65 8.56 -3.53
CA ALA A 339 24.31 8.91 -4.77
C ALA A 339 25.77 9.33 -4.49
N ALA A 340 26.70 8.92 -5.34
CA ALA A 340 28.10 9.33 -5.25
C ALA A 340 28.39 10.41 -6.29
N ASP A 341 29.19 11.40 -5.90
CA ASP A 341 29.73 12.40 -6.82
C ASP A 341 31.10 11.98 -7.38
N SER A 342 31.58 12.71 -8.39
CA SER A 342 32.89 12.42 -8.99
C SER A 342 34.07 12.76 -8.08
N ALA A 343 33.87 13.60 -7.06
CA ALA A 343 34.87 13.95 -6.06
C ALA A 343 35.05 12.87 -4.97
N GLY A 344 34.23 11.83 -4.97
CA GLY A 344 34.31 10.70 -4.04
C GLY A 344 33.53 10.90 -2.76
N ASN A 345 32.64 11.91 -2.72
CA ASN A 345 31.67 12.03 -1.65
C ASN A 345 30.46 11.15 -1.95
N VAL A 346 29.80 10.70 -0.89
CA VAL A 346 28.51 9.99 -0.97
C VAL A 346 27.47 10.81 -0.25
N TRP A 347 26.39 11.15 -0.96
CA TRP A 347 25.21 11.78 -0.40
C TRP A 347 24.19 10.70 -0.03
N ILE A 348 23.65 10.80 1.18
CA ILE A 348 22.67 9.88 1.74
C ILE A 348 21.45 10.71 2.12
N GLY A 349 20.27 10.34 1.63
CA GLY A 349 19.03 11.08 1.87
C GLY A 349 17.91 10.16 2.33
N TRP A 350 17.00 10.69 3.16
CA TRP A 350 15.89 9.94 3.75
C TRP A 350 14.76 10.89 4.17
N ASP A 351 13.61 10.31 4.51
CA ASP A 351 12.52 11.05 5.15
C ASP A 351 12.36 10.69 6.63
N GLY A 352 11.90 11.64 7.45
CA GLY A 352 11.72 11.48 8.90
C GLY A 352 10.53 12.25 9.44
N TYR A 353 9.90 11.73 10.49
CA TYR A 353 8.70 12.34 11.10
C TYR A 353 9.03 13.07 12.41
N GLU A 354 9.75 14.19 12.35
CA GLU A 354 10.21 14.90 13.56
C GLU A 354 9.27 16.03 13.99
N SER A 355 8.71 16.75 13.02
CA SER A 355 8.01 18.03 13.26
C SER A 355 6.48 17.88 13.32
N GLY A 356 5.97 16.65 13.41
CA GLY A 356 4.54 16.33 13.21
C GLY A 356 4.15 16.13 11.75
N ASN A 357 5.13 16.15 10.84
CA ASN A 357 5.03 15.87 9.42
C ASN A 357 6.31 15.18 8.94
N PHE A 358 6.31 14.65 7.71
CA PHE A 358 7.51 14.08 7.09
C PHE A 358 8.35 15.18 6.45
N ASP A 359 9.64 15.19 6.77
CA ASP A 359 10.63 16.10 6.22
C ASP A 359 11.75 15.33 5.51
N VAL A 360 12.38 15.95 4.51
CA VAL A 360 13.52 15.38 3.77
C VAL A 360 14.84 15.82 4.40
N HIS A 361 15.73 14.86 4.62
CA HIS A 361 17.06 15.06 5.18
C HIS A 361 18.12 14.51 4.23
N VAL A 362 19.29 15.15 4.21
CA VAL A 362 20.48 14.64 3.53
C VAL A 362 21.72 14.78 4.40
N ARG A 363 22.66 13.86 4.23
CA ARG A 363 23.95 13.89 4.91
C ARG A 363 25.04 13.41 3.97
N ARG A 364 26.18 14.13 3.98
CA ARG A 364 27.33 13.81 3.14
C ARG A 364 28.34 12.97 3.92
N LEU A 365 28.75 11.84 3.36
CA LEU A 365 30.00 11.17 3.68
C LEU A 365 31.09 11.76 2.79
N GLY A 366 32.09 12.40 3.39
CA GLY A 366 33.23 12.96 2.67
C GLY A 366 34.10 11.88 2.02
N ALA A 367 34.87 12.27 1.01
CA ALA A 367 35.88 11.40 0.40
C ALA A 367 36.94 10.90 1.40
N ASP A 368 37.10 11.56 2.55
CA ASP A 368 37.92 11.15 3.69
C ASP A 368 37.27 10.04 4.55
N GLY A 369 36.02 9.67 4.27
CA GLY A 369 35.25 8.68 5.01
C GLY A 369 34.56 9.21 6.26
N ARG A 370 34.50 10.54 6.48
CA ARG A 370 33.83 11.14 7.64
C ARG A 370 32.44 11.63 7.28
N LEU A 371 31.47 11.38 8.15
CA LEU A 371 30.14 11.97 8.03
C LEU A 371 30.20 13.45 8.40
N GLY A 372 29.70 14.31 7.51
CA GLY A 372 29.51 15.73 7.78
C GLY A 372 28.27 16.01 8.63
N GLU A 373 27.85 17.27 8.68
CA GLU A 373 26.60 17.67 9.32
C GLU A 373 25.37 17.18 8.54
N GLU A 374 24.32 16.84 9.28
CA GLU A 374 23.02 16.53 8.69
C GLU A 374 22.32 17.82 8.25
N ARG A 375 21.80 17.84 7.02
CA ARG A 375 21.05 18.97 6.46
C ARG A 375 19.60 18.57 6.25
N ARG A 376 18.69 19.21 6.99
CA ARG A 376 17.25 19.19 6.69
C ARG A 376 16.97 20.04 5.45
N VAL A 377 16.44 19.40 4.41
CA VAL A 377 16.10 19.98 3.11
C VAL A 377 14.75 20.67 3.20
N THR A 378 13.71 19.96 3.65
CA THR A 378 12.36 20.52 3.74
C THR A 378 11.94 20.89 5.16
N ARG A 379 11.13 21.93 5.31
CA ARG A 379 10.61 22.50 6.56
C ARG A 379 9.13 22.90 6.49
N SER A 380 8.48 22.68 5.35
CA SER A 380 7.06 22.98 5.21
C SER A 380 6.22 22.11 6.15
N ALA A 381 4.98 22.50 6.42
CA ALA A 381 4.07 21.68 7.22
C ALA A 381 3.49 20.47 6.45
N GLY A 382 3.86 20.30 5.18
CA GLY A 382 3.40 19.23 4.30
C GLY A 382 4.05 17.88 4.59
N TYR A 383 3.58 16.86 3.89
CA TYR A 383 4.24 15.55 3.85
C TYR A 383 5.30 15.56 2.77
N ASP A 384 6.56 15.32 3.10
CA ASP A 384 7.65 15.17 2.14
C ASP A 384 8.40 13.83 2.35
N ALA A 385 8.30 12.88 1.41
CA ALA A 385 8.82 11.52 1.60
C ALA A 385 9.30 10.84 0.30
N ASN A 386 9.82 9.61 0.41
CA ASN A 386 10.25 8.78 -0.74
C ASN A 386 11.40 9.41 -1.55
N VAL A 387 12.45 9.82 -0.85
CA VAL A 387 13.62 10.50 -1.44
C VAL A 387 14.29 9.68 -2.55
N SER A 388 14.67 10.36 -3.64
CA SER A 388 15.61 9.85 -4.65
C SER A 388 16.73 10.87 -4.87
N LEU A 389 17.97 10.38 -4.97
CA LEU A 389 19.17 11.18 -5.17
C LEU A 389 19.85 10.86 -6.50
N ALA A 390 20.44 11.88 -7.13
CA ALA A 390 21.40 11.72 -8.21
C ALA A 390 22.45 12.84 -8.15
N CYS A 391 23.70 12.54 -8.48
CA CYS A 391 24.72 13.55 -8.70
C CYS A 391 24.91 13.76 -10.20
N ASP A 392 24.97 15.02 -10.63
CA ASP A 392 25.33 15.31 -12.02
C ASP A 392 26.84 15.45 -12.21
N LYS A 393 27.23 15.76 -13.45
CA LYS A 393 28.63 15.86 -13.87
C LYS A 393 29.41 16.97 -13.19
N THR A 394 28.71 18.00 -12.69
CA THR A 394 29.32 19.13 -11.99
C THR A 394 29.28 18.94 -10.48
N ASN A 395 28.93 17.73 -10.01
CA ASN A 395 28.80 17.34 -8.61
C ASN A 395 27.67 18.05 -7.85
N ARG A 396 26.66 18.56 -8.56
CA ARG A 396 25.43 19.03 -7.91
C ARG A 396 24.62 17.82 -7.45
N LEU A 397 24.14 17.86 -6.21
CA LEU A 397 23.22 16.84 -5.71
C LEU A 397 21.79 17.23 -6.08
N TRP A 398 21.16 16.42 -6.92
CA TRP A 398 19.74 16.50 -7.22
C TRP A 398 18.95 15.60 -6.26
N ILE A 399 17.86 16.14 -5.74
CA ILE A 399 17.00 15.52 -4.74
C ILE A 399 15.57 15.61 -5.25
N SER A 400 14.86 14.49 -5.35
CA SER A 400 13.40 14.46 -5.57
C SER A 400 12.70 13.77 -4.39
N TRP A 401 11.46 14.17 -4.15
CA TRP A 401 10.59 13.57 -3.15
C TRP A 401 9.12 13.74 -3.53
N ASP A 402 8.27 12.91 -2.92
CA ASP A 402 6.83 13.03 -2.95
C ASP A 402 6.39 14.08 -1.95
N THR A 403 5.56 15.01 -2.38
CA THR A 403 4.95 16.03 -1.53
C THR A 403 3.43 15.85 -1.47
N ALA A 404 2.82 16.15 -0.32
CA ALA A 404 1.37 16.20 -0.13
C ALA A 404 0.98 17.26 0.93
N GLU A 405 -0.32 17.45 1.15
CA GLU A 405 -0.81 18.52 2.02
C GLU A 405 -0.41 18.33 3.49
N ALA A 406 -0.55 19.40 4.27
CA ALA A 406 -0.29 19.38 5.70
C ALA A 406 -1.21 18.41 6.46
N ASN A 407 -0.82 18.06 7.69
CA ASN A 407 -1.57 17.18 8.58
C ASN A 407 -1.83 15.78 7.99
N TRP A 408 -0.87 15.27 7.20
CA TRP A 408 -0.92 13.92 6.64
C TRP A 408 -1.14 12.86 7.71
N GLY A 409 -2.14 12.00 7.48
CA GLY A 409 -2.55 10.95 8.41
C GLY A 409 -2.96 11.51 9.77
N LYS A 410 -3.59 12.69 9.86
CA LYS A 410 -4.25 13.22 11.06
C LYS A 410 -5.76 13.18 10.88
N ASP A 411 -6.51 13.66 11.87
CA ASP A 411 -7.94 13.38 12.03
C ASP A 411 -8.78 13.65 10.77
N TRP A 412 -9.16 12.56 10.10
CA TRP A 412 -9.93 12.58 8.87
C TRP A 412 -11.01 11.52 8.93
N THR A 413 -12.26 11.94 8.73
CA THR A 413 -13.45 11.11 8.75
C THR A 413 -14.49 11.70 7.80
N SER A 414 -15.32 10.84 7.19
CA SER A 414 -16.43 11.32 6.36
C SER A 414 -17.58 11.91 7.19
N GLN A 415 -17.60 11.69 8.51
CA GLN A 415 -18.69 12.17 9.37
C GLN A 415 -18.61 13.67 9.73
N HIS A 416 -17.51 14.35 9.39
CA HIS A 416 -17.32 15.80 9.48
C HIS A 416 -17.64 16.47 10.85
N PHE A 417 -17.57 15.75 11.97
CA PHE A 417 -17.82 16.31 13.31
C PHE A 417 -16.56 16.90 13.98
N ARG A 418 -15.35 16.58 13.49
CA ARG A 418 -14.10 17.19 13.96
C ARG A 418 -13.88 18.57 13.33
N PRO A 419 -13.09 19.46 13.99
CA PRO A 419 -12.58 20.66 13.35
C PRO A 419 -11.90 20.32 12.02
N ARG A 420 -12.16 21.13 10.98
CA ARG A 420 -11.55 20.93 9.66
C ARG A 420 -10.03 21.14 9.77
N GLY A 421 -9.23 20.23 9.22
CA GLY A 421 -7.78 20.42 9.15
C GLY A 421 -6.93 19.16 9.06
N GLY A 422 -7.45 17.98 9.44
CA GLY A 422 -6.74 16.72 9.22
C GLY A 422 -6.78 16.26 7.76
N ASN A 423 -5.95 15.28 7.44
CA ASN A 423 -5.80 14.74 6.09
C ASN A 423 -5.59 13.23 6.16
N GLY A 424 -6.22 12.49 5.24
CA GLY A 424 -6.04 11.04 5.11
C GLY A 424 -4.65 10.67 4.58
N LEU A 425 -4.42 9.38 4.35
CA LEU A 425 -3.10 8.89 3.92
C LEU A 425 -2.79 9.21 2.46
N TYR A 426 -3.79 9.14 1.58
CA TYR A 426 -3.53 9.20 0.13
C TYR A 426 -4.60 10.02 -0.60
N ARG A 427 -4.50 11.35 -0.45
CA ARG A 427 -5.42 12.34 -1.04
C ARG A 427 -4.82 13.15 -2.19
N THR A 428 -3.57 13.58 -2.02
CA THR A 428 -2.74 14.11 -3.11
C THR A 428 -1.33 13.55 -3.02
N ARG A 429 -0.65 13.50 -4.17
CA ARG A 429 0.79 13.31 -4.30
C ARG A 429 1.26 14.11 -5.51
N ALA A 430 2.39 14.77 -5.36
CA ALA A 430 3.12 15.46 -6.41
C ALA A 430 4.63 15.25 -6.19
N VAL A 431 5.45 15.53 -7.18
CA VAL A 431 6.91 15.49 -7.04
C VAL A 431 7.45 16.91 -6.93
N ARG A 432 8.37 17.13 -5.98
CA ARG A 432 9.20 18.33 -5.91
C ARG A 432 10.68 17.94 -6.02
N LEU A 433 11.49 18.92 -6.43
CA LEU A 433 12.93 18.76 -6.55
C LEU A 433 13.68 19.92 -5.91
N ALA A 434 14.88 19.62 -5.44
CA ALA A 434 15.88 20.60 -5.03
C ALA A 434 17.26 20.17 -5.51
N VAL A 435 18.17 21.14 -5.58
CA VAL A 435 19.56 20.96 -5.99
C VAL A 435 20.47 21.57 -4.93
N ILE A 436 21.47 20.84 -4.47
CA ILE A 436 22.55 21.40 -3.66
C ILE A 436 23.76 21.67 -4.56
N GLU A 437 24.12 22.95 -4.66
CA GLU A 437 25.26 23.46 -5.42
C GLU A 437 26.00 24.46 -4.53
N ASP A 438 27.30 24.26 -4.31
CA ASP A 438 28.15 25.12 -3.48
C ASP A 438 27.55 25.47 -2.09
N GLY A 439 26.85 24.50 -1.49
CA GLY A 439 26.17 24.66 -0.19
C GLY A 439 24.81 25.37 -0.27
N ARG A 440 24.47 26.04 -1.36
CA ARG A 440 23.15 26.64 -1.59
C ARG A 440 22.09 25.57 -1.87
N LEU A 441 20.83 25.90 -1.63
CA LEU A 441 19.69 25.04 -1.96
C LEU A 441 18.88 25.74 -3.05
N LEU A 442 18.86 25.13 -4.23
CA LEU A 442 18.21 25.65 -5.42
C LEU A 442 17.07 24.71 -5.84
N GLN A 443 16.25 25.14 -6.80
CA GLN A 443 15.23 24.30 -7.44
C GLN A 443 15.24 24.48 -8.96
N PRO A 444 14.94 23.41 -9.72
CA PRO A 444 14.66 23.52 -11.15
C PRO A 444 13.23 24.05 -11.37
N PRO A 445 12.84 24.29 -12.63
CA PRO A 445 11.44 24.48 -13.00
C PRO A 445 10.54 23.37 -12.45
N ASP A 446 9.30 23.71 -12.13
CA ASP A 446 8.32 22.78 -11.59
C ASP A 446 8.04 21.60 -12.55
N ILE A 447 8.39 20.40 -12.11
CA ILE A 447 8.21 19.15 -12.87
C ILE A 447 6.74 18.84 -13.11
N MET A 448 5.83 19.28 -12.23
CA MET A 448 4.40 18.99 -12.38
C MET A 448 3.82 19.64 -13.64
N LYS A 449 4.44 20.71 -14.15
CA LYS A 449 4.06 21.34 -15.44
C LYS A 449 4.27 20.42 -16.65
N ALA A 450 5.10 19.38 -16.53
CA ALA A 450 5.27 18.38 -17.60
C ALA A 450 4.17 17.31 -17.59
N ILE A 451 3.42 17.16 -16.50
CA ILE A 451 2.41 16.11 -16.36
C ILE A 451 1.11 16.57 -17.01
N ARG A 452 0.55 15.76 -17.92
CA ARG A 452 -0.70 16.07 -18.60
C ARG A 452 -1.88 16.09 -17.61
N PRO A 453 -2.90 16.95 -17.81
CA PRO A 453 -4.03 17.07 -16.90
C PRO A 453 -4.71 15.74 -16.56
N GLU A 454 -4.84 14.81 -17.51
CA GLU A 454 -5.50 13.51 -17.31
C GLU A 454 -4.74 12.59 -16.37
N TYR A 455 -3.42 12.81 -16.23
CA TYR A 455 -2.52 12.03 -15.38
C TYR A 455 -1.97 12.86 -14.22
N HIS A 456 -2.58 14.00 -13.92
CA HIS A 456 -2.01 14.94 -12.96
C HIS A 456 -2.20 14.46 -11.50
N ASP A 457 -3.14 13.56 -11.25
CA ASP A 457 -3.32 12.98 -9.92
C ASP A 457 -2.20 11.98 -9.59
N TYR A 458 -1.49 12.27 -8.50
CA TYR A 458 -0.54 11.36 -7.87
C TYR A 458 0.73 11.04 -8.67
N PHE A 459 1.28 11.99 -9.45
CA PHE A 459 2.64 11.80 -9.97
C PHE A 459 3.63 11.74 -8.79
N GLN A 460 4.28 10.58 -8.61
CA GLN A 460 5.05 10.25 -7.41
C GLN A 460 6.21 9.29 -7.69
N MET A 461 7.05 9.11 -6.66
CA MET A 461 8.21 8.23 -6.58
C MET A 461 9.18 8.44 -7.75
N ALA A 462 9.36 9.70 -8.16
CA ALA A 462 10.22 10.04 -9.29
C ALA A 462 11.68 9.71 -8.98
N ARG A 463 12.19 8.67 -9.65
CA ARG A 463 13.62 8.35 -9.68
C ARG A 463 14.34 9.33 -10.59
N LEU A 464 15.45 9.88 -10.12
CA LEU A 464 16.35 10.71 -10.91
C LEU A 464 17.44 9.86 -11.56
N GLN A 465 17.78 10.17 -12.81
CA GLN A 465 18.91 9.58 -13.52
C GLN A 465 19.56 10.68 -14.36
N VAL A 466 20.87 10.84 -14.23
CA VAL A 466 21.63 11.77 -15.07
C VAL A 466 22.20 11.01 -16.26
N ASP A 467 22.06 11.58 -17.46
CA ASP A 467 22.62 10.99 -18.67
C ASP A 467 24.07 11.43 -18.94
N ALA A 468 24.68 10.83 -19.98
CA ALA A 468 26.06 11.11 -20.36
C ALA A 468 26.26 12.53 -20.90
N ALA A 469 25.19 13.27 -21.21
CA ALA A 469 25.21 14.68 -21.62
C ALA A 469 25.01 15.64 -20.42
N GLY A 470 24.55 15.13 -19.27
CA GLY A 470 24.36 15.89 -18.03
C GLY A 470 22.91 16.28 -17.78
N ARG A 471 22.00 15.81 -18.65
CA ARG A 471 20.57 16.02 -18.52
C ARG A 471 20.05 15.21 -17.35
N VAL A 472 19.16 15.82 -16.59
CA VAL A 472 18.43 15.14 -15.52
C VAL A 472 17.14 14.56 -16.09
N TRP A 473 16.96 13.26 -15.92
CA TRP A 473 15.75 12.52 -16.25
C TRP A 473 14.99 12.18 -14.97
N ALA A 474 13.68 12.24 -15.04
CA ALA A 474 12.78 11.84 -13.97
C ALA A 474 11.81 10.77 -14.49
N VAL A 475 11.73 9.65 -13.77
CA VAL A 475 10.81 8.56 -14.08
C VAL A 475 9.99 8.25 -12.82
N GLY A 476 8.68 8.46 -12.90
CA GLY A 476 7.75 8.29 -11.77
C GLY A 476 6.49 7.56 -12.19
N ARG A 477 5.57 7.35 -11.25
CA ARG A 477 4.26 6.74 -11.53
C ARG A 477 3.16 7.77 -11.32
N SER A 478 2.09 7.67 -12.09
CA SER A 478 0.89 8.50 -11.90
C SER A 478 -0.39 7.68 -11.95
N LEU A 479 -1.45 8.12 -11.25
CA LEU A 479 -2.77 7.52 -11.39
C LEU A 479 -3.34 7.96 -12.75
N THR A 480 -3.50 7.02 -13.66
CA THR A 480 -3.90 7.34 -15.04
C THR A 480 -5.34 6.95 -15.36
N ARG A 481 -5.94 6.09 -14.54
CA ARG A 481 -7.35 5.71 -14.64
C ARG A 481 -7.89 5.10 -13.36
N PHE A 482 -9.20 5.22 -13.17
CA PHE A 482 -9.98 4.60 -12.10
C PHE A 482 -11.44 4.39 -12.51
N ARG A 483 -12.21 3.58 -11.78
CA ARG A 483 -13.65 3.35 -12.03
C ARG A 483 -14.56 4.27 -11.23
N THR A 484 -14.18 4.56 -10.00
CA THR A 484 -14.90 5.46 -9.11
C THR A 484 -13.89 6.24 -8.31
N ARG A 485 -14.12 7.53 -8.13
CA ARG A 485 -13.42 8.32 -7.12
C ARG A 485 -14.30 9.49 -6.70
N VAL A 486 -14.63 9.53 -5.42
CA VAL A 486 -15.57 10.53 -4.90
C VAL A 486 -14.85 11.63 -4.12
N GLN A 487 -15.58 12.65 -3.69
CA GLN A 487 -15.01 13.88 -3.14
C GLN A 487 -14.09 13.67 -1.92
N ASN A 488 -14.35 12.65 -1.10
CA ASN A 488 -13.52 12.31 0.07
C ASN A 488 -12.27 11.47 -0.27
N ASN A 489 -12.03 11.19 -1.57
CA ASN A 489 -10.97 10.34 -2.14
C ASN A 489 -11.12 8.84 -1.99
N TRP A 490 -12.22 8.35 -1.41
CA TRP A 490 -12.58 6.94 -1.59
C TRP A 490 -12.76 6.65 -3.09
N GLY A 491 -12.30 5.49 -3.56
CA GLY A 491 -12.38 5.17 -4.98
C GLY A 491 -11.89 3.78 -5.33
N ALA A 492 -12.36 3.27 -6.47
CA ALA A 492 -12.15 1.90 -6.91
C ALA A 492 -11.58 1.78 -8.32
N GLY A 493 -10.84 0.69 -8.56
CA GLY A 493 -10.29 0.30 -9.85
C GLY A 493 -9.12 1.16 -10.33
N GLY A 494 -8.32 1.73 -9.42
CA GLY A 494 -7.22 2.64 -9.76
C GLY A 494 -6.02 1.91 -10.33
N ALA A 495 -5.41 2.43 -11.39
CA ALA A 495 -4.19 1.92 -11.99
C ALA A 495 -3.14 3.01 -12.12
N TRP A 496 -1.92 2.71 -11.69
CA TRP A 496 -0.77 3.59 -11.83
C TRP A 496 0.10 3.14 -12.99
N GLU A 497 0.55 4.07 -13.80
CA GLU A 497 1.42 3.83 -14.95
C GLU A 497 2.69 4.69 -14.85
N VAL A 498 3.75 4.25 -15.54
CA VAL A 498 5.05 4.92 -15.52
C VAL A 498 5.09 6.07 -16.51
N LEU A 499 5.52 7.24 -16.06
CA LEU A 499 5.75 8.44 -16.87
C LEU A 499 7.24 8.80 -16.82
N VAL A 500 7.78 9.25 -17.96
CA VAL A 500 9.16 9.73 -18.08
C VAL A 500 9.20 11.15 -18.64
N THR A 501 10.06 11.99 -18.07
CA THR A 501 10.35 13.35 -18.52
C THR A 501 11.84 13.67 -18.29
N SER A 502 12.30 14.77 -18.88
CA SER A 502 13.68 15.24 -18.75
C SER A 502 13.75 16.76 -18.74
N LEU A 503 14.77 17.31 -18.09
CA LEU A 503 14.96 18.75 -17.93
C LEU A 503 15.73 19.33 -19.13
N GLU A 504 15.15 20.33 -19.80
CA GLU A 504 15.71 21.02 -20.97
C GLU A 504 15.87 22.52 -20.65
N GLY A 505 16.87 22.86 -19.84
CA GLY A 505 17.14 24.23 -19.44
C GLY A 505 16.08 24.81 -18.50
N ASP A 506 15.07 25.46 -19.06
CA ASP A 506 14.02 26.22 -18.35
C ASP A 506 12.69 25.48 -18.20
N HIS A 507 12.57 24.25 -18.71
CA HIS A 507 11.36 23.45 -18.60
C HIS A 507 11.66 21.95 -18.57
N TRP A 508 10.70 21.19 -18.04
CA TRP A 508 10.65 19.75 -18.21
C TRP A 508 9.91 19.42 -19.52
N THR A 509 10.44 18.49 -20.31
CA THR A 509 9.75 18.00 -21.52
C THR A 509 8.39 17.40 -21.16
N PRO A 510 7.34 17.54 -21.99
CA PRO A 510 6.07 16.89 -21.71
C PRO A 510 6.24 15.40 -21.39
N ALA A 511 5.66 14.96 -20.26
CA ALA A 511 5.88 13.63 -19.75
C ALA A 511 5.22 12.59 -20.65
N VAL A 512 5.97 11.53 -20.94
CA VAL A 512 5.54 10.44 -21.80
C VAL A 512 5.17 9.25 -20.94
N LYS A 513 3.89 8.85 -21.01
CA LYS A 513 3.42 7.60 -20.42
C LYS A 513 3.96 6.39 -21.19
N LEU A 514 4.66 5.49 -20.52
CA LEU A 514 5.19 4.24 -21.09
C LEU A 514 4.10 3.19 -21.29
N ASP A 515 4.34 2.27 -22.22
CA ASP A 515 3.40 1.22 -22.58
C ASP A 515 3.53 0.00 -21.66
N GLY A 516 2.42 -0.63 -21.27
CA GLY A 516 2.43 -1.88 -20.50
C GLY A 516 3.03 -1.74 -19.10
N THR A 517 2.69 -0.66 -18.39
CA THR A 517 3.27 -0.30 -17.08
C THR A 517 2.25 -0.26 -15.94
N GLU A 518 1.02 -0.72 -16.23
CA GLU A 518 -0.09 -0.78 -15.30
C GLU A 518 0.31 -1.57 -14.04
N GLY A 519 0.08 -0.96 -12.88
CA GLY A 519 0.48 -1.54 -11.61
C GLY A 519 0.05 -0.73 -10.39
N ARG A 520 0.44 -1.24 -9.23
CA ARG A 520 0.28 -0.66 -7.89
C ARG A 520 1.04 0.66 -7.71
N ASN A 521 0.68 1.42 -6.68
CA ASN A 521 1.15 2.80 -6.51
C ASN A 521 2.61 2.90 -6.00
N ASP A 522 3.12 1.85 -5.31
CA ASP A 522 4.40 1.84 -4.59
C ASP A 522 5.53 1.05 -5.29
N VAL A 523 5.34 0.65 -6.56
CA VAL A 523 6.41 0.03 -7.35
C VAL A 523 7.54 1.03 -7.57
N ARG A 524 8.76 0.64 -7.19
CA ARG A 524 9.97 1.43 -7.46
C ARG A 524 10.56 1.10 -8.81
N ILE A 525 11.01 2.14 -9.49
CA ILE A 525 11.68 2.06 -10.77
C ILE A 525 13.18 1.93 -10.53
N ALA A 526 13.82 0.96 -11.17
CA ALA A 526 15.28 0.87 -11.23
C ALA A 526 15.79 1.63 -12.45
N GLY A 527 16.99 2.20 -12.34
CA GLY A 527 17.59 3.00 -13.40
C GLY A 527 19.10 2.86 -13.42
N ALA A 528 19.68 2.74 -14.61
CA ALA A 528 21.11 2.71 -14.85
C ALA A 528 21.45 3.39 -16.18
N MET A 529 22.72 3.77 -16.36
CA MET A 529 23.24 4.28 -17.62
C MET A 529 24.39 3.38 -18.08
N ASP A 530 24.44 3.07 -19.38
CA ASP A 530 25.54 2.31 -19.94
C ASP A 530 26.67 3.16 -20.51
N ALA A 531 27.76 2.50 -20.92
CA ALA A 531 28.95 3.16 -21.44
C ALA A 531 28.71 3.93 -22.76
N ALA A 532 27.64 3.62 -23.49
CA ALA A 532 27.24 4.36 -24.69
C ALA A 532 26.37 5.59 -24.35
N GLY A 533 26.09 5.84 -23.07
CA GLY A 533 25.26 6.93 -22.59
C GLY A 533 23.76 6.63 -22.65
N ARG A 534 23.37 5.38 -22.92
CA ARG A 534 21.95 4.98 -23.00
C ARG A 534 21.39 4.78 -21.62
N LEU A 535 20.15 5.20 -21.42
CA LEU A 535 19.45 5.03 -20.15
C LEU A 535 18.61 3.77 -20.18
N TRP A 536 18.66 3.03 -19.08
CA TRP A 536 17.90 1.81 -18.87
C TRP A 536 17.02 1.98 -17.64
N PHE A 537 15.74 1.67 -17.78
CA PHE A 537 14.80 1.67 -16.65
C PHE A 537 14.06 0.34 -16.58
N ALA A 538 13.79 -0.15 -15.38
CA ALA A 538 13.00 -1.36 -15.15
C ALA A 538 11.96 -1.17 -14.05
N TRP A 539 10.82 -1.84 -14.19
CA TRP A 539 9.68 -1.77 -13.27
C TRP A 539 8.92 -3.10 -13.26
N ALA A 540 8.11 -3.29 -12.23
CA ALA A 540 7.11 -4.35 -12.17
C ALA A 540 5.73 -3.81 -12.65
N GLY A 541 5.02 -4.63 -13.42
CA GLY A 541 3.61 -4.42 -13.78
C GLY A 541 2.79 -5.65 -13.40
N ASP A 542 1.56 -5.48 -12.94
CA ASP A 542 0.72 -6.55 -12.35
C ASP A 542 -0.25 -7.22 -13.34
N GLY A 543 -0.06 -6.95 -14.63
CA GLY A 543 -0.81 -7.54 -15.73
C GLY A 543 -2.28 -7.10 -15.78
N ARG A 544 -2.68 -6.03 -15.08
CA ARG A 544 -3.98 -5.39 -15.30
C ARG A 544 -4.06 -4.82 -16.71
N THR A 545 -5.26 -4.90 -17.28
CA THR A 545 -5.56 -4.34 -18.60
C THR A 545 -6.72 -3.37 -18.49
N PHE A 546 -7.02 -2.65 -19.57
CA PHE A 546 -8.17 -1.75 -19.57
C PHE A 546 -9.50 -2.48 -19.30
N SER A 547 -9.71 -3.66 -19.88
CA SER A 547 -10.93 -4.45 -19.65
C SER A 547 -10.91 -5.25 -18.34
N ARG A 548 -9.73 -5.49 -17.74
CA ARG A 548 -9.55 -6.27 -16.50
C ARG A 548 -8.79 -5.46 -15.44
N ASN A 549 -9.52 -4.98 -14.44
CA ASN A 549 -8.95 -4.22 -13.31
C ASN A 549 -8.40 -5.06 -12.17
N ALA A 550 -8.64 -6.37 -12.15
CA ALA A 550 -8.04 -7.26 -11.16
C ALA A 550 -6.61 -7.63 -11.60
N PRO A 551 -5.60 -7.58 -10.71
CA PRO A 551 -4.26 -8.04 -11.02
C PRO A 551 -4.26 -9.49 -11.49
N SER A 552 -3.22 -9.84 -12.26
CA SER A 552 -3.07 -11.17 -12.81
C SER A 552 -1.71 -11.75 -12.41
N ILE A 553 -0.66 -11.35 -13.11
CA ILE A 553 0.71 -11.80 -12.91
C ILE A 553 1.58 -10.56 -12.90
N THR A 554 2.45 -10.49 -11.90
CA THR A 554 3.49 -9.49 -11.77
C THR A 554 4.70 -9.90 -12.60
N GLU A 555 5.08 -9.05 -13.55
CA GLU A 555 6.28 -9.25 -14.37
C GLU A 555 7.17 -8.02 -14.34
N VAL A 556 8.48 -8.24 -14.46
CA VAL A 556 9.45 -7.18 -14.65
C VAL A 556 9.60 -6.90 -16.14
N ALA A 557 9.48 -5.63 -16.50
CA ALA A 557 9.79 -5.11 -17.82
C ALA A 557 10.89 -4.04 -17.73
N TYR A 558 11.52 -3.76 -18.86
CA TYR A 558 12.49 -2.69 -19.00
C TYR A 558 12.28 -1.89 -20.27
N THR A 559 12.86 -0.70 -20.29
CA THR A 559 13.00 0.14 -21.48
C THR A 559 14.43 0.64 -21.61
N ARG A 560 14.78 1.00 -22.85
CA ARG A 560 16.01 1.69 -23.20
C ARG A 560 15.67 3.01 -23.86
N ILE A 561 16.30 4.09 -23.39
CA ILE A 561 16.15 5.43 -23.95
C ILE A 561 17.52 5.88 -24.47
N GLU A 562 17.54 6.34 -25.72
CA GLU A 562 18.68 7.02 -26.34
C GLU A 562 18.54 8.53 -26.06
N PRO A 563 19.28 9.10 -25.10
CA PRO A 563 19.18 10.52 -24.82
C PRO A 563 19.77 11.35 -25.96
N PRO A 564 19.28 12.59 -26.18
CA PRO A 564 19.94 13.51 -27.11
C PRO A 564 21.39 13.81 -26.70
N PRO A 565 22.30 14.04 -27.67
CA PRO A 565 23.75 14.07 -27.44
C PRO A 565 24.25 15.28 -26.64
N SER A 566 23.46 16.34 -26.55
CA SER A 566 23.74 17.53 -25.74
C SER A 566 22.64 17.74 -24.72
N ALA A 567 22.97 18.36 -23.59
CA ALA A 567 22.02 18.77 -22.56
C ALA A 567 22.17 20.29 -22.35
N PRO A 568 21.09 21.08 -22.43
CA PRO A 568 21.13 22.47 -22.00
C PRO A 568 21.43 22.58 -20.50
N GLU A 569 22.13 23.63 -20.11
CA GLU A 569 22.37 23.91 -18.69
C GLU A 569 21.04 24.20 -17.97
N PRO A 570 20.72 23.51 -16.86
CA PRO A 570 19.53 23.78 -16.07
C PRO A 570 19.44 25.22 -15.57
N GLN A 571 18.28 25.85 -15.73
CA GLN A 571 17.99 27.11 -15.04
C GLN A 571 17.56 26.81 -13.61
N LEU A 572 18.35 27.25 -12.64
CA LEU A 572 18.10 27.04 -11.23
C LEU A 572 17.76 28.37 -10.55
N GLU A 573 16.80 28.33 -9.64
CA GLU A 573 16.46 29.45 -8.77
C GLU A 573 16.59 29.06 -7.30
N GLU A 574 16.61 30.04 -6.39
CA GLU A 574 16.61 29.76 -4.95
C GLU A 574 15.40 28.89 -4.56
N PHE A 575 15.65 27.84 -3.78
CA PHE A 575 14.59 26.94 -3.33
C PHE A 575 13.57 27.68 -2.46
N ARG A 576 12.28 27.47 -2.75
CA ARG A 576 11.18 28.08 -1.99
C ARG A 576 10.25 27.02 -1.47
N GLU A 577 9.99 27.07 -0.17
CA GLU A 577 9.00 26.20 0.43
C GLU A 577 7.57 26.66 0.12
N PRO A 578 6.63 25.72 -0.05
CA PRO A 578 5.23 26.06 -0.12
C PRO A 578 4.81 26.59 1.25
N VAL A 579 4.03 27.66 1.22
CA VAL A 579 3.45 28.24 2.43
C VAL A 579 2.26 27.38 2.83
N LEU A 580 2.53 26.32 3.58
CA LEU A 580 1.53 25.42 4.15
C LEU A 580 1.44 25.65 5.66
N THR A 581 0.21 25.74 6.16
CA THR A 581 -0.06 25.85 7.60
C THR A 581 -0.71 24.57 8.11
N ALA A 582 -0.08 23.89 9.05
CA ALA A 582 -0.71 22.83 9.84
C ALA A 582 -1.34 23.46 11.09
N GLY A 583 -2.66 23.64 11.09
CA GLY A 583 -3.38 23.89 12.33
C GLY A 583 -3.32 22.65 13.22
N PRO A 584 -3.17 22.79 14.55
CA PRO A 584 -3.19 21.64 15.45
C PRO A 584 -4.55 20.97 15.36
N VAL A 585 -4.56 19.71 14.92
CA VAL A 585 -5.80 18.90 14.88
C VAL A 585 -6.06 18.29 16.27
N HIS A 586 -5.00 17.91 16.97
CA HIS A 586 -5.03 17.43 18.34
C HIS A 586 -3.83 18.00 19.16
N PRO A 587 -3.95 19.17 19.82
CA PRO A 587 -2.80 19.87 20.41
C PRO A 587 -2.09 19.13 21.56
N ASN A 588 -2.80 18.26 22.29
CA ASN A 588 -2.27 17.50 23.43
C ASN A 588 -1.98 16.02 23.08
N GLU A 589 -1.90 15.66 21.80
CA GLU A 589 -1.82 14.25 21.37
C GLU A 589 -0.62 13.51 21.99
N PRO A 590 0.61 14.07 22.00
CA PRO A 590 1.76 13.37 22.59
C PRO A 590 1.57 13.07 24.09
N ALA A 591 0.95 13.99 24.83
CA ALA A 591 0.69 13.81 26.25
C ALA A 591 -0.39 12.75 26.48
N ASN A 592 -1.45 12.74 25.67
CA ASN A 592 -2.52 11.75 25.77
C ASN A 592 -2.02 10.34 25.42
N VAL A 593 -1.23 10.22 24.35
CA VAL A 593 -0.58 8.95 23.96
C VAL A 593 0.38 8.47 25.06
N ALA A 594 1.13 9.37 25.71
CA ALA A 594 1.97 9.01 26.84
C ALA A 594 1.13 8.53 28.04
N ALA A 595 0.04 9.23 28.36
CA ALA A 595 -0.85 8.89 29.48
C ALA A 595 -1.47 7.49 29.31
N ILE A 596 -2.06 7.20 28.15
CA ILE A 596 -2.68 5.88 27.89
C ILE A 596 -1.66 4.74 27.92
N ARG A 597 -0.43 4.95 27.40
CA ARG A 597 0.65 3.96 27.45
C ARG A 597 1.20 3.73 28.86
N GLN A 598 1.14 4.74 29.74
CA GLN A 598 1.57 4.65 31.13
C GLN A 598 0.47 4.11 32.06
N TYR A 599 -0.80 4.21 31.67
CA TYR A 599 -1.91 3.73 32.47
C TYR A 599 -1.80 2.22 32.73
N ARG A 600 -2.17 1.80 33.94
CA ARG A 600 -2.19 0.40 34.36
C ARG A 600 -3.51 0.06 34.99
N TYR A 601 -4.22 -0.85 34.34
CA TYR A 601 -5.38 -1.49 34.92
C TYR A 601 -4.92 -2.46 36.01
N ARG A 602 -5.47 -2.34 37.21
CA ARG A 602 -5.15 -3.24 38.33
C ARG A 602 -6.42 -3.92 38.82
N ALA A 603 -6.44 -5.25 38.73
CA ALA A 603 -7.57 -6.07 39.14
C ALA A 603 -7.08 -7.45 39.57
N ASN A 604 -7.59 -7.97 40.69
CA ASN A 604 -7.24 -9.30 41.23
C ASN A 604 -5.73 -9.60 41.30
N GLY A 605 -4.93 -8.62 41.74
CA GLY A 605 -3.47 -8.77 41.86
C GLY A 605 -2.70 -8.78 40.53
N LYS A 606 -3.40 -8.62 39.40
CA LYS A 606 -2.82 -8.52 38.06
C LYS A 606 -2.74 -7.06 37.60
N SER A 607 -1.81 -6.80 36.68
CA SER A 607 -1.61 -5.51 36.02
C SER A 607 -1.82 -5.69 34.52
N TYR A 608 -2.52 -4.76 33.88
CA TYR A 608 -2.81 -4.78 32.45
C TYR A 608 -2.40 -3.46 31.81
N ARG A 609 -1.86 -3.56 30.60
CA ARG A 609 -1.53 -2.43 29.73
C ARG A 609 -2.63 -2.22 28.72
N ILE A 610 -2.85 -0.96 28.37
CA ILE A 610 -3.69 -0.60 27.23
C ILE A 610 -2.79 -0.60 25.99
N LEU A 611 -3.08 -1.46 25.02
CA LEU A 611 -2.49 -1.40 23.68
C LEU A 611 -3.52 -0.82 22.72
N ARG A 612 -3.16 0.26 22.03
CA ARG A 612 -4.01 0.91 21.02
C ARG A 612 -3.78 0.28 19.65
N GLY A 613 -4.86 -0.11 18.99
CA GLY A 613 -4.80 -0.61 17.63
C GLY A 613 -5.96 -0.23 16.74
N ASP A 614 -5.95 -0.82 15.55
CA ASP A 614 -6.95 -0.67 14.50
C ASP A 614 -7.17 -2.05 13.88
N LEU A 615 -8.42 -2.52 13.86
CA LEU A 615 -8.80 -3.87 13.42
C LEU A 615 -9.46 -3.90 12.04
N HIS A 616 -9.56 -2.75 11.37
CA HIS A 616 -10.23 -2.62 10.08
C HIS A 616 -9.60 -1.47 9.30
N ARG A 617 -8.74 -1.78 8.33
CA ARG A 617 -8.06 -0.81 7.49
C ARG A 617 -7.61 -1.40 6.16
N HIS A 618 -7.88 -0.66 5.09
CA HIS A 618 -7.54 -1.03 3.73
C HIS A 618 -6.25 -0.34 3.26
N THR A 619 -5.72 -0.82 2.14
CA THR A 619 -4.62 -0.25 1.37
C THR A 619 -4.94 -0.27 -0.13
N ASP A 620 -4.01 0.16 -0.97
CA ASP A 620 -4.13 0.12 -2.44
C ASP A 620 -4.27 -1.30 -3.03
N ILE A 621 -4.10 -2.34 -2.19
CA ILE A 621 -4.38 -3.74 -2.54
C ILE A 621 -5.90 -3.99 -2.63
N SER A 622 -6.71 -3.31 -1.80
CA SER A 622 -8.16 -3.39 -1.92
C SER A 622 -8.61 -2.83 -3.28
N PRO A 623 -9.54 -3.49 -4.00
CA PRO A 623 -10.05 -3.00 -5.29
C PRO A 623 -10.64 -1.58 -5.22
N ASP A 624 -11.08 -1.15 -4.04
CA ASP A 624 -11.64 0.14 -3.66
C ASP A 624 -10.74 0.97 -2.71
N GLY A 625 -9.44 0.68 -2.71
CA GLY A 625 -8.46 1.31 -1.84
C GLY A 625 -7.64 2.45 -2.45
N ILE A 626 -8.14 3.13 -3.51
CA ILE A 626 -7.37 4.19 -4.19
C ILE A 626 -6.93 5.29 -3.23
N GLY A 627 -7.77 5.64 -2.25
CA GLY A 627 -7.54 6.71 -1.28
C GLY A 627 -6.78 6.29 -0.02
N ASP A 628 -6.45 5.01 0.13
CA ASP A 628 -5.97 4.45 1.40
C ASP A 628 -4.45 4.43 1.52
N GLY A 629 -3.75 4.51 0.38
CA GLY A 629 -2.29 4.47 0.31
C GLY A 629 -1.74 3.05 0.29
N SER A 630 -0.42 2.95 0.13
CA SER A 630 0.29 1.68 0.04
C SER A 630 0.47 0.98 1.40
N LEU A 631 0.94 -0.28 1.39
CA LEU A 631 1.47 -0.93 2.59
C LEU A 631 2.52 -0.06 3.31
N LEU A 632 3.38 0.67 2.59
CA LEU A 632 4.37 1.56 3.21
C LEU A 632 3.72 2.78 3.89
N ASP A 633 2.69 3.37 3.28
CA ASP A 633 1.91 4.45 3.90
C ASP A 633 1.22 3.96 5.17
N PHE A 634 0.65 2.76 5.16
CA PHE A 634 0.06 2.10 6.33
C PHE A 634 1.06 2.00 7.50
N TYR A 635 2.28 1.51 7.26
CA TYR A 635 3.26 1.37 8.34
C TYR A 635 3.87 2.72 8.77
N ARG A 636 4.06 3.68 7.85
CA ARG A 636 4.44 5.06 8.21
C ARG A 636 3.40 5.68 9.15
N TYR A 637 2.13 5.52 8.82
CA TYR A 637 1.01 5.97 9.63
C TYR A 637 1.01 5.29 11.00
N ALA A 638 1.10 3.96 11.04
CA ALA A 638 1.09 3.18 12.27
C ALA A 638 2.18 3.62 13.26
N PHE A 639 3.42 3.77 12.78
CA PHE A 639 4.58 4.09 13.63
C PHE A 639 4.68 5.57 13.98
N SER A 640 4.26 6.45 13.08
CA SER A 640 4.56 7.89 13.13
C SER A 640 3.33 8.70 13.49
N ALA A 641 2.45 8.99 12.53
CA ALA A 641 1.33 9.89 12.74
C ALA A 641 0.33 9.32 13.77
N GLY A 642 -0.07 8.05 13.66
CA GLY A 642 -1.07 7.36 14.48
C GLY A 642 -0.56 6.76 15.78
N GLN A 643 0.76 6.51 15.86
CA GLN A 643 1.43 5.96 17.04
C GLN A 643 0.73 4.72 17.62
N TYR A 644 0.25 3.82 16.77
CA TYR A 644 -0.42 2.58 17.16
C TYR A 644 0.57 1.57 17.74
N ASP A 645 0.09 0.70 18.63
CA ASP A 645 0.85 -0.41 19.19
C ASP A 645 0.63 -1.70 18.39
N TYR A 646 -0.52 -1.84 17.70
CA TYR A 646 -0.80 -2.94 16.78
C TYR A 646 -1.80 -2.51 15.71
N MET A 647 -1.75 -3.11 14.52
CA MET A 647 -2.77 -2.92 13.47
C MET A 647 -2.86 -4.20 12.62
N VAL A 648 -3.90 -4.30 11.80
CA VAL A 648 -4.08 -5.37 10.81
C VAL A 648 -4.45 -4.76 9.47
N VAL A 649 -3.92 -5.33 8.38
CA VAL A 649 -4.35 -5.00 7.03
C VAL A 649 -5.55 -5.90 6.71
N THR A 650 -6.67 -5.30 6.33
CA THR A 650 -7.92 -6.03 6.06
C THR A 650 -8.45 -5.79 4.65
N ASP A 651 -7.56 -5.67 3.66
CA ASP A 651 -7.97 -5.57 2.26
C ASP A 651 -8.96 -6.70 1.90
N HIS A 652 -9.96 -6.39 1.05
CA HIS A 652 -10.96 -7.36 0.61
C HIS A 652 -10.27 -8.58 0.00
N SER A 653 -10.39 -9.74 0.64
CA SER A 653 -9.82 -10.99 0.11
C SER A 653 -8.33 -10.89 -0.24
N TYR A 654 -7.54 -10.13 0.54
CA TYR A 654 -6.14 -9.77 0.23
C TYR A 654 -5.93 -9.20 -1.19
N GLY A 655 -6.92 -8.49 -1.76
CA GLY A 655 -6.87 -7.99 -3.13
C GLY A 655 -7.01 -9.07 -4.21
N GLY A 656 -7.49 -10.26 -3.86
CA GLY A 656 -7.95 -11.30 -4.78
C GLY A 656 -6.85 -12.10 -5.51
N THR A 657 -5.58 -11.98 -5.11
CA THR A 657 -4.49 -12.79 -5.66
C THR A 657 -3.60 -13.37 -4.57
N GLU A 658 -3.01 -14.52 -4.88
CA GLU A 658 -2.14 -15.23 -3.96
C GLU A 658 -0.86 -14.42 -3.66
N TYR A 659 -0.34 -13.69 -4.65
CA TYR A 659 0.81 -12.83 -4.44
C TYR A 659 0.52 -11.61 -3.55
N ASN A 660 -0.67 -11.01 -3.65
CA ASN A 660 -1.05 -9.92 -2.76
C ASN A 660 -1.18 -10.42 -1.31
N TRP A 661 -1.79 -11.58 -1.09
CA TRP A 661 -1.78 -12.26 0.22
C TRP A 661 -0.36 -12.43 0.76
N TRP A 662 0.56 -12.96 -0.05
CA TRP A 662 1.95 -13.15 0.35
C TRP A 662 2.66 -11.83 0.70
N ARG A 663 2.41 -10.77 -0.08
CA ARG A 663 2.97 -9.44 0.17
C ARG A 663 2.45 -8.84 1.47
N THR A 664 1.15 -8.96 1.74
CA THR A 664 0.52 -8.49 2.98
C THR A 664 1.13 -9.21 4.18
N GLU A 665 1.10 -10.55 4.21
CA GLU A 665 1.67 -11.32 5.33
C GLU A 665 3.18 -11.06 5.54
N LYS A 666 3.93 -10.94 4.45
CA LYS A 666 5.36 -10.61 4.54
C LYS A 666 5.57 -9.24 5.14
N SER A 667 4.76 -8.25 4.77
CA SER A 667 4.88 -6.89 5.31
C SER A 667 4.67 -6.87 6.83
N GLU A 668 3.75 -7.69 7.34
CA GLU A 668 3.47 -7.82 8.77
C GLU A 668 4.67 -8.45 9.51
N ASP A 669 5.39 -9.38 8.89
CA ASP A 669 6.65 -9.89 9.44
C ASP A 669 7.81 -8.90 9.33
N VAL A 670 7.87 -8.13 8.25
CA VAL A 670 8.92 -7.11 8.00
C VAL A 670 8.85 -5.99 9.04
N PHE A 671 7.65 -5.57 9.43
CA PHE A 671 7.43 -4.47 10.37
C PHE A 671 7.13 -4.93 11.81
N LEU A 672 7.30 -6.22 12.12
CA LEU A 672 7.26 -6.69 13.50
C LEU A 672 8.45 -6.13 14.29
N VAL A 673 8.18 -5.25 15.26
CA VAL A 673 9.21 -4.66 16.12
C VAL A 673 8.87 -4.99 17.57
N GLN A 674 9.56 -5.99 18.12
CA GLN A 674 9.33 -6.51 19.46
C GLN A 674 9.37 -5.39 20.52
N GLY A 675 8.30 -5.31 21.32
CA GLY A 675 8.14 -4.29 22.36
C GLY A 675 7.74 -2.91 21.86
N ARG A 676 7.34 -2.78 20.58
CA ARG A 676 6.84 -1.53 20.00
C ARG A 676 5.62 -1.70 19.11
N PHE A 677 5.65 -2.63 18.15
CA PHE A 677 4.60 -2.75 17.16
C PHE A 677 4.37 -4.22 16.77
N TRP A 678 3.12 -4.67 16.89
CA TRP A 678 2.70 -6.05 16.63
C TRP A 678 1.62 -6.11 15.54
N PRO A 679 1.98 -6.09 14.26
CA PRO A 679 0.99 -6.25 13.20
C PRO A 679 0.37 -7.65 13.29
N LEU A 680 -0.94 -7.78 13.13
CA LEU A 680 -1.63 -9.07 13.07
C LEU A 680 -1.83 -9.50 11.61
N PHE A 681 -1.99 -10.80 11.38
CA PHE A 681 -2.32 -11.33 10.05
C PHE A 681 -3.82 -11.31 9.85
N GLY A 682 -4.35 -10.74 8.78
CA GLY A 682 -5.79 -10.69 8.57
C GLY A 682 -6.26 -10.31 7.18
N THR A 683 -7.56 -10.42 6.97
CA THR A 683 -8.27 -10.01 5.74
C THR A 683 -9.73 -9.76 6.07
N GLU A 684 -10.38 -8.92 5.27
CA GLU A 684 -11.84 -8.82 5.30
C GLU A 684 -12.48 -9.93 4.47
N ARG A 685 -13.48 -10.59 5.06
CA ARG A 685 -14.47 -11.44 4.40
C ARG A 685 -15.72 -10.62 4.11
N SER A 686 -15.92 -10.28 2.84
CA SER A 686 -16.97 -9.34 2.39
C SER A 686 -18.24 -10.05 1.92
N LEU A 687 -19.06 -10.51 2.88
CA LEU A 687 -20.37 -11.14 2.59
C LEU A 687 -21.51 -10.15 2.83
N PRO A 688 -22.45 -9.97 1.88
CA PRO A 688 -23.55 -9.03 2.06
C PRO A 688 -24.51 -9.46 3.19
N TYR A 689 -25.35 -8.53 3.63
CA TYR A 689 -26.47 -8.79 4.52
C TYR A 689 -27.34 -9.94 3.98
N PRO A 690 -27.78 -10.90 4.81
CA PRO A 690 -27.72 -10.90 6.28
C PRO A 690 -26.47 -11.57 6.88
N ASN A 691 -25.58 -12.12 6.05
CA ASN A 691 -24.37 -12.77 6.56
C ASN A 691 -23.44 -11.73 7.17
N GLY A 692 -23.17 -10.65 6.45
CA GLY A 692 -22.40 -9.50 6.91
C GLY A 692 -20.90 -9.69 6.81
N HIS A 693 -20.22 -8.56 6.57
CA HIS A 693 -18.78 -8.47 6.47
C HIS A 693 -18.13 -8.75 7.83
N ARG A 694 -16.95 -9.36 7.76
CA ARG A 694 -16.17 -9.81 8.92
C ARG A 694 -14.68 -9.66 8.67
N ASN A 695 -13.99 -8.95 9.54
CA ASN A 695 -12.54 -8.97 9.58
C ASN A 695 -12.08 -10.23 10.29
N THR A 696 -11.15 -10.96 9.68
CA THR A 696 -10.51 -12.15 10.28
C THR A 696 -9.08 -11.82 10.65
N PHE A 697 -8.63 -12.29 11.81
CA PHE A 697 -7.29 -12.02 12.30
C PHE A 697 -6.65 -13.21 13.03
N PHE A 698 -5.34 -13.35 12.87
CA PHE A 698 -4.53 -14.48 13.33
C PHE A 698 -3.22 -13.97 13.94
N ALA A 699 -2.71 -14.70 14.94
CA ALA A 699 -1.41 -14.42 15.55
C ALA A 699 -0.22 -14.99 14.76
N ARG A 700 -0.49 -15.94 13.85
CA ARG A 700 0.53 -16.69 13.11
C ARG A 700 0.32 -16.53 11.61
N ARG A 701 1.43 -16.49 10.87
CA ARG A 701 1.47 -16.41 9.41
C ARG A 701 1.00 -17.71 8.76
N GLY A 702 0.57 -17.63 7.50
CA GLY A 702 0.27 -18.79 6.66
C GLY A 702 -1.21 -19.16 6.59
N ASN A 703 -2.09 -18.28 7.07
CA ASN A 703 -3.53 -18.50 7.08
C ASN A 703 -4.14 -17.91 5.80
N ARG A 704 -4.55 -18.79 4.88
CA ARG A 704 -5.14 -18.36 3.62
C ARG A 704 -6.50 -17.72 3.84
N GLU A 705 -6.92 -16.92 2.89
CA GLU A 705 -8.31 -16.53 2.81
C GLU A 705 -9.20 -17.78 2.68
N LEU A 706 -10.28 -17.79 3.43
CA LEU A 706 -11.38 -18.73 3.24
C LEU A 706 -12.28 -18.16 2.14
N PRO A 707 -12.39 -18.75 0.93
CA PRO A 707 -13.21 -18.18 -0.13
C PRO A 707 -14.70 -18.12 0.25
N ALA A 708 -15.40 -17.09 -0.21
CA ALA A 708 -16.85 -17.00 -0.10
C ALA A 708 -17.56 -17.84 -1.17
N SER A 709 -18.47 -18.73 -0.76
CA SER A 709 -19.29 -19.48 -1.71
C SER A 709 -20.38 -18.60 -2.34
N LYS A 710 -20.89 -19.00 -3.52
CA LYS A 710 -22.02 -18.30 -4.16
C LYS A 710 -23.28 -18.30 -3.29
N ASP A 711 -23.50 -19.36 -2.51
CA ASP A 711 -24.67 -19.46 -1.64
C ASP A 711 -24.53 -18.62 -0.37
N GLU A 712 -23.31 -18.44 0.17
CA GLU A 712 -23.05 -17.44 1.21
C GLU A 712 -23.24 -16.02 0.68
N MET A 713 -22.69 -15.71 -0.51
CA MET A 713 -22.87 -14.41 -1.17
C MET A 713 -24.33 -14.09 -1.46
N ALA A 714 -25.16 -15.10 -1.72
CA ALA A 714 -26.59 -14.95 -1.93
C ALA A 714 -27.41 -14.97 -0.62
N GLY A 715 -26.78 -15.10 0.55
CA GLY A 715 -27.46 -15.21 1.85
C GLY A 715 -28.27 -16.49 2.04
N LYS A 716 -28.09 -17.51 1.18
CA LYS A 716 -28.77 -18.81 1.26
C LYS A 716 -28.15 -19.74 2.29
N LEU A 717 -26.86 -19.56 2.54
CA LEU A 717 -26.10 -20.29 3.53
C LEU A 717 -25.54 -19.32 4.57
N ASN A 718 -25.77 -19.61 5.85
CA ASN A 718 -25.21 -18.83 6.94
C ASN A 718 -23.68 -18.99 6.97
N THR A 719 -22.96 -17.93 7.29
CA THR A 719 -21.49 -17.97 7.27
C THR A 719 -20.88 -18.69 8.47
N GLY A 720 -21.51 -18.66 9.64
CA GLY A 720 -20.99 -19.24 10.87
C GLY A 720 -20.61 -20.73 10.76
N PRO A 721 -21.48 -21.61 10.22
CA PRO A 721 -21.16 -23.01 9.98
C PRO A 721 -19.94 -23.28 9.07
N ILE A 722 -19.47 -22.27 8.32
CA ILE A 722 -18.31 -22.37 7.44
C ILE A 722 -17.09 -21.70 8.07
N LEU A 723 -17.25 -20.44 8.51
CA LEU A 723 -16.17 -19.62 9.03
C LEU A 723 -15.65 -20.10 10.38
N TYR A 724 -16.53 -20.47 11.32
CA TYR A 724 -16.11 -20.82 12.69
C TYR A 724 -15.29 -22.12 12.76
N PRO A 725 -15.62 -23.21 12.04
CA PRO A 725 -14.71 -24.36 11.95
C PRO A 725 -13.32 -24.00 11.43
N TYR A 726 -13.24 -23.15 10.42
CA TYR A 726 -11.97 -22.68 9.86
C TYR A 726 -11.14 -21.90 10.90
N LEU A 727 -11.76 -20.91 11.57
CA LEU A 727 -11.08 -20.11 12.60
C LEU A 727 -10.61 -20.99 13.76
N ARG A 728 -11.42 -21.95 14.20
CA ARG A 728 -11.06 -22.88 15.29
C ARG A 728 -9.83 -23.72 14.94
N GLU A 729 -9.78 -24.28 13.73
CA GLU A 729 -8.64 -25.07 13.25
C GLU A 729 -7.36 -24.23 13.20
N ARG A 730 -7.48 -22.96 12.82
CA ARG A 730 -6.34 -22.05 12.58
C ARG A 730 -5.97 -21.17 13.78
N GLY A 731 -6.73 -21.26 14.87
CA GLY A 731 -6.57 -20.39 16.05
C GLY A 731 -6.88 -18.91 15.78
N GLY A 732 -7.69 -18.63 14.75
CA GLY A 732 -8.09 -17.28 14.37
C GLY A 732 -9.28 -16.76 15.14
N LEU A 733 -9.55 -15.47 14.94
CA LEU A 733 -10.73 -14.77 15.43
C LEU A 733 -11.34 -13.94 14.31
N THR A 734 -12.56 -13.46 14.54
CA THR A 734 -13.24 -12.54 13.64
C THR A 734 -14.03 -11.49 14.39
N SER A 735 -14.39 -10.41 13.70
CA SER A 735 -15.25 -9.36 14.20
C SER A 735 -16.15 -8.87 13.07
N SER A 736 -17.47 -8.88 13.31
CA SER A 736 -18.42 -8.21 12.43
C SER A 736 -18.26 -6.69 12.52
N HIS A 737 -18.44 -6.02 11.38
CA HIS A 737 -18.29 -4.59 11.23
C HIS A 737 -19.37 -4.03 10.31
N SER A 738 -19.53 -2.71 10.31
CA SER A 738 -20.59 -2.04 9.55
C SER A 738 -21.99 -2.64 9.79
N SER A 739 -22.27 -3.04 11.04
CA SER A 739 -23.24 -4.11 11.31
C SER A 739 -24.68 -3.79 10.98
N ALA A 740 -25.06 -2.50 10.91
CA ALA A 740 -26.43 -2.04 10.58
C ALA A 740 -26.61 -1.50 9.15
N SER A 741 -25.71 -1.84 8.22
CA SER A 741 -25.78 -1.48 6.78
C SER A 741 -25.98 -2.70 5.88
N ASP A 742 -25.93 -2.56 4.55
CA ASP A 742 -25.97 -3.70 3.60
C ASP A 742 -24.76 -4.63 3.71
N GLN A 743 -23.69 -4.17 4.35
CA GLN A 743 -22.55 -5.00 4.74
C GLN A 743 -22.74 -5.66 6.11
N GLY A 744 -23.87 -5.41 6.77
CA GLY A 744 -24.13 -5.82 8.14
C GLY A 744 -24.71 -7.21 8.30
N THR A 745 -25.06 -7.55 9.53
CA THR A 745 -25.64 -8.86 9.89
C THR A 745 -26.93 -8.67 10.69
N ASP A 746 -27.78 -9.68 10.74
CA ASP A 746 -28.95 -9.72 11.63
C ASP A 746 -28.71 -10.48 12.92
N TRP A 747 -27.45 -10.86 13.22
CA TRP A 747 -27.05 -11.60 14.42
C TRP A 747 -27.75 -12.96 14.54
N ARG A 748 -27.99 -13.65 13.42
CA ARG A 748 -28.54 -15.02 13.42
C ARG A 748 -27.54 -16.08 13.88
N ASP A 749 -26.25 -15.81 13.75
CA ASP A 749 -25.16 -16.69 14.13
C ASP A 749 -24.02 -15.91 14.81
N ASN A 750 -23.37 -16.57 15.77
CA ASN A 750 -22.19 -16.08 16.49
C ASN A 750 -21.56 -17.27 17.22
N ASP A 751 -20.23 -17.33 17.26
CA ASP A 751 -19.50 -18.18 18.20
C ASP A 751 -18.72 -17.28 19.16
N PRO A 752 -19.08 -17.19 20.45
CA PRO A 752 -18.48 -16.24 21.38
C PRO A 752 -16.99 -16.50 21.68
N GLN A 753 -16.45 -17.66 21.30
CA GLN A 753 -15.01 -17.95 21.42
C GLN A 753 -14.21 -17.49 20.19
N LEU A 754 -14.87 -17.33 19.03
CA LEU A 754 -14.23 -17.02 17.74
C LEU A 754 -14.60 -15.66 17.19
N GLU A 755 -15.77 -15.14 17.54
CA GLU A 755 -16.23 -13.79 17.28
C GLU A 755 -16.60 -13.09 18.60
N PRO A 756 -15.60 -12.79 19.45
CA PRO A 756 -15.82 -12.21 20.77
C PRO A 756 -16.04 -10.69 20.73
N LEU A 757 -15.63 -10.00 19.67
CA LEU A 757 -15.67 -8.53 19.55
C LEU A 757 -16.52 -8.10 18.36
N VAL A 758 -17.14 -6.93 18.48
CA VAL A 758 -17.84 -6.24 17.38
C VAL A 758 -17.29 -4.82 17.21
N GLU A 759 -17.19 -4.37 15.95
CA GLU A 759 -16.98 -2.95 15.64
C GLU A 759 -18.23 -2.14 16.00
N ILE A 760 -18.21 -1.47 17.15
CA ILE A 760 -19.34 -0.63 17.58
C ILE A 760 -19.30 0.74 16.92
N TYR A 761 -18.14 1.15 16.40
CA TYR A 761 -17.94 2.41 15.70
C TYR A 761 -16.89 2.25 14.59
N GLN A 762 -17.23 2.75 13.40
CA GLN A 762 -16.34 2.83 12.25
C GLN A 762 -16.06 4.28 11.89
N GLY A 763 -14.78 4.65 11.80
CA GLY A 763 -14.35 6.03 11.56
C GLY A 763 -14.81 6.58 10.21
N LEU A 764 -14.93 5.74 9.19
CA LEU A 764 -15.46 6.15 7.90
C LEU A 764 -16.97 6.42 7.95
N ASN A 765 -17.77 5.69 8.74
CA ASN A 765 -19.22 5.62 8.50
C ASN A 765 -20.09 5.98 9.70
N SER A 766 -20.22 5.11 10.71
CA SER A 766 -21.25 5.27 11.74
C SER A 766 -20.90 4.58 13.08
N SER A 767 -21.63 4.96 14.13
CA SER A 767 -21.85 4.10 15.30
C SER A 767 -22.93 3.06 15.01
N TYR A 768 -22.76 1.87 15.58
CA TYR A 768 -23.71 0.74 15.48
C TYR A 768 -24.23 0.31 16.86
N GLU A 769 -24.14 1.18 17.87
CA GLU A 769 -24.59 0.89 19.24
C GLU A 769 -26.09 0.54 19.29
N TYR A 770 -26.95 1.51 18.95
CA TYR A 770 -28.41 1.37 18.81
C TYR A 770 -28.98 2.45 17.89
N GLU A 771 -30.26 2.30 17.54
CA GLU A 771 -30.97 3.28 16.71
C GLU A 771 -31.05 4.64 17.40
N ASN A 772 -30.56 5.69 16.74
CA ASN A 772 -30.40 7.05 17.30
C ASN A 772 -29.32 7.19 18.39
N ALA A 773 -28.39 6.24 18.49
CA ALA A 773 -27.17 6.47 19.28
C ALA A 773 -26.37 7.65 18.70
N PRO A 774 -25.51 8.32 19.50
CA PRO A 774 -24.60 9.32 18.98
C PRO A 774 -23.80 8.78 17.79
N ARG A 775 -23.84 9.50 16.66
CA ARG A 775 -23.21 9.14 15.38
C ARG A 775 -23.76 7.87 14.70
N ALA A 776 -24.91 7.34 15.13
CA ALA A 776 -25.58 6.29 14.39
C ALA A 776 -26.27 6.84 13.13
N ASP A 777 -26.24 6.07 12.05
CA ASP A 777 -27.09 6.26 10.89
C ASP A 777 -28.57 6.19 11.32
N THR A 778 -29.42 6.88 10.56
CA THR A 778 -30.89 6.80 10.67
C THR A 778 -31.48 6.52 9.28
N PRO A 779 -32.78 6.16 9.16
CA PRO A 779 -33.39 6.02 7.85
C PRO A 779 -33.26 7.27 6.96
N GLU A 780 -33.20 8.46 7.56
CA GLU A 780 -33.13 9.75 6.86
C GLU A 780 -31.69 10.27 6.66
N ARG A 781 -30.75 9.85 7.51
CA ARG A 781 -29.34 10.26 7.46
C ARG A 781 -28.45 9.03 7.38
N ARG A 782 -27.95 8.75 6.16
CA ARG A 782 -27.06 7.62 5.89
C ARG A 782 -25.78 8.10 5.22
N TYR A 783 -24.67 7.48 5.59
CA TYR A 783 -23.45 7.52 4.81
C TYR A 783 -23.47 6.36 3.80
N TYR A 784 -23.38 6.69 2.52
CA TYR A 784 -23.71 5.78 1.42
C TYR A 784 -22.60 4.78 1.06
N HIS A 785 -21.50 4.71 1.83
CA HIS A 785 -20.34 3.88 1.49
C HIS A 785 -20.59 2.37 1.62
N HIS A 786 -21.59 1.94 2.40
CA HIS A 786 -21.90 0.52 2.65
C HIS A 786 -23.26 0.10 2.08
N GLY A 787 -23.64 0.67 0.93
CA GLY A 787 -24.91 0.41 0.25
C GLY A 787 -26.06 1.32 0.70
N ASP A 788 -27.21 1.16 0.04
CA ASP A 788 -28.38 2.01 0.27
C ASP A 788 -29.32 1.44 1.35
N GLY A 789 -29.15 0.20 1.78
CA GLY A 789 -30.06 -0.47 2.70
C GLY A 789 -29.85 -0.08 4.16
N TRP A 790 -30.93 0.38 4.79
CA TRP A 790 -31.03 0.53 6.25
C TRP A 790 -31.31 -0.83 6.90
N ARG A 791 -30.39 -1.34 7.74
CA ARG A 791 -30.49 -2.66 8.38
C ARG A 791 -30.51 -2.56 9.91
N PRO A 792 -31.60 -2.07 10.53
CA PRO A 792 -31.65 -1.80 11.97
C PRO A 792 -31.51 -3.06 12.84
N LEU A 793 -31.83 -4.24 12.30
CA LEU A 793 -31.58 -5.51 13.01
C LEU A 793 -30.10 -5.72 13.37
N GLY A 794 -29.20 -5.04 12.66
CA GLY A 794 -27.76 -5.11 12.86
C GLY A 794 -27.20 -4.24 13.97
N PHE A 795 -28.00 -3.43 14.66
CA PHE A 795 -27.52 -2.72 15.85
C PHE A 795 -27.03 -3.68 16.95
N VAL A 796 -25.95 -3.30 17.64
CA VAL A 796 -25.30 -4.14 18.67
C VAL A 796 -26.23 -4.41 19.87
N TRP A 797 -27.12 -3.47 20.21
CA TRP A 797 -28.16 -3.71 21.22
C TRP A 797 -29.06 -4.91 20.89
N ASN A 798 -29.31 -5.21 19.61
CA ASN A 798 -30.06 -6.39 19.21
C ASN A 798 -29.26 -7.68 19.40
N ALA A 799 -27.95 -7.65 19.19
CA ALA A 799 -27.06 -8.77 19.50
C ALA A 799 -27.06 -9.08 21.00
N TRP A 800 -26.94 -8.07 21.85
CA TRP A 800 -26.97 -8.26 23.30
C TRP A 800 -28.35 -8.67 23.82
N ALA A 801 -29.44 -8.18 23.23
CA ALA A 801 -30.80 -8.62 23.55
C ALA A 801 -31.02 -10.12 23.24
N LYS A 802 -30.32 -10.66 22.23
CA LYS A 802 -30.28 -12.10 21.92
C LYS A 802 -29.38 -12.91 22.86
N GLY A 803 -28.68 -12.26 23.80
CA GLY A 803 -27.79 -12.89 24.75
C GLY A 803 -26.36 -13.09 24.26
N LEU A 804 -26.00 -12.57 23.09
CA LEU A 804 -24.64 -12.69 22.55
C LEU A 804 -23.64 -11.95 23.44
N LYS A 805 -22.47 -12.56 23.68
CA LYS A 805 -21.42 -12.04 24.55
C LYS A 805 -20.36 -11.35 23.71
N LEU A 806 -20.70 -10.16 23.21
CA LEU A 806 -19.83 -9.35 22.37
C LEU A 806 -19.20 -8.22 23.18
N GLY A 807 -17.87 -8.19 23.24
CA GLY A 807 -17.10 -7.00 23.59
C GLY A 807 -17.04 -6.03 22.40
N VAL A 808 -16.48 -4.85 22.61
CA VAL A 808 -16.54 -3.75 21.62
C VAL A 808 -15.16 -3.25 21.25
N GLN A 809 -15.03 -2.81 20.00
CA GLN A 809 -13.86 -2.13 19.46
C GLN A 809 -14.30 -1.03 18.48
N ALA A 810 -13.42 -0.05 18.21
CA ALA A 810 -13.60 0.94 17.15
C ALA A 810 -12.45 0.82 16.15
N SER A 811 -12.75 0.89 14.85
CA SER A 811 -11.74 0.84 13.80
C SER A 811 -11.99 1.89 12.71
N SER A 812 -10.97 2.17 11.89
CA SER A 812 -11.02 3.31 10.97
C SER A 812 -11.88 3.03 9.74
N ASP A 813 -11.57 1.92 9.05
CA ASP A 813 -11.93 1.63 7.66
C ASP A 813 -11.39 2.67 6.65
N HIS A 814 -10.98 2.20 5.48
CA HIS A 814 -10.57 3.00 4.31
C HIS A 814 -9.81 4.29 4.68
N ILE A 815 -10.27 5.44 4.16
CA ILE A 815 -9.60 6.73 4.18
C ILE A 815 -9.53 7.36 5.57
N ALA A 816 -10.24 6.81 6.57
CA ALA A 816 -10.32 7.40 7.89
C ALA A 816 -9.00 7.28 8.67
N THR A 817 -8.65 8.33 9.41
CA THR A 817 -7.44 8.42 10.22
C THR A 817 -7.74 9.13 11.54
N HIS A 818 -7.06 8.69 12.61
CA HIS A 818 -7.10 9.33 13.95
C HIS A 818 -8.50 9.53 14.54
N ASP A 819 -9.40 8.58 14.29
CA ASP A 819 -10.78 8.69 14.77
C ASP A 819 -11.35 7.42 15.41
N SER A 820 -10.57 6.35 15.45
CA SER A 820 -10.99 5.06 15.96
C SER A 820 -9.83 4.28 16.52
N TYR A 821 -10.02 3.72 17.72
CA TYR A 821 -9.04 2.94 18.43
C TYR A 821 -9.69 1.70 19.07
N ALA A 822 -9.19 0.53 18.67
CA ALA A 822 -9.42 -0.73 19.36
C ALA A 822 -8.41 -0.82 20.51
N CYS A 823 -8.86 -0.62 21.74
CA CYS A 823 -7.99 -0.59 22.91
C CYS A 823 -8.06 -1.93 23.65
N LEU A 824 -6.99 -2.72 23.64
CA LEU A 824 -6.92 -4.01 24.33
C LEU A 824 -6.27 -3.88 25.70
N LEU A 825 -6.81 -4.59 26.69
CA LEU A 825 -6.19 -4.75 28.00
C LEU A 825 -5.37 -6.05 28.00
N VAL A 826 -4.07 -5.91 27.81
CA VAL A 826 -3.13 -7.05 27.74
C VAL A 826 -2.43 -7.21 29.09
N GLU A 827 -2.43 -8.43 29.62
CA GLU A 827 -1.84 -8.74 30.93
C GLU A 827 -0.32 -8.56 30.90
N GLY A 828 0.22 -7.92 31.95
CA GLY A 828 1.65 -7.79 32.20
C GLY A 828 2.31 -6.55 31.60
N ASP A 829 3.52 -6.27 32.07
CA ASP A 829 4.38 -5.15 31.65
C ASP A 829 5.51 -5.55 30.68
N GLY A 830 5.68 -6.86 30.48
CA GLY A 830 6.75 -7.46 29.69
C GLY A 830 6.57 -7.32 28.18
N PRO A 831 7.46 -7.93 27.39
CA PRO A 831 7.26 -8.06 25.95
C PRO A 831 6.00 -8.89 25.69
N HIS A 832 5.12 -8.36 24.85
CA HIS A 832 3.93 -9.07 24.38
C HIS A 832 4.21 -9.77 23.04
N SER A 833 3.33 -10.69 22.69
CA SER A 833 3.26 -11.38 21.41
C SER A 833 1.91 -11.12 20.74
N ARG A 834 1.80 -11.43 19.44
CA ARG A 834 0.51 -11.39 18.72
C ARG A 834 -0.55 -12.29 19.39
N GLU A 835 -0.12 -13.39 20.02
CA GLU A 835 -1.04 -14.29 20.72
C GLU A 835 -1.63 -13.64 21.98
N ASP A 836 -0.85 -12.81 22.70
CA ASP A 836 -1.35 -12.09 23.87
C ASP A 836 -2.47 -11.10 23.50
N LEU A 837 -2.35 -10.47 22.32
CA LEU A 837 -3.40 -9.60 21.77
C LEU A 837 -4.66 -10.40 21.45
N LEU A 838 -4.54 -11.54 20.77
CA LEU A 838 -5.69 -12.42 20.50
C LEU A 838 -6.32 -12.97 21.79
N ASN A 839 -5.52 -13.25 22.82
CA ASN A 839 -6.03 -13.67 24.12
C ASN A 839 -6.87 -12.59 24.81
N ALA A 840 -6.42 -11.33 24.78
CA ALA A 840 -7.21 -10.20 25.27
C ALA A 840 -8.54 -10.06 24.50
N MET A 841 -8.51 -10.22 23.17
CA MET A 841 -9.71 -10.20 22.34
C MET A 841 -10.67 -11.36 22.68
N ARG A 842 -10.19 -12.60 22.84
CA ARG A 842 -10.98 -13.77 23.28
C ARG A 842 -11.66 -13.53 24.63
N ALA A 843 -10.97 -12.83 25.52
CA ALA A 843 -11.48 -12.47 26.83
C ALA A 843 -12.46 -11.28 26.81
N ARG A 844 -12.64 -10.61 25.66
CA ARG A 844 -13.37 -9.33 25.52
C ARG A 844 -12.76 -8.21 26.34
N HIS A 845 -11.48 -8.34 26.70
CA HIS A 845 -10.72 -7.35 27.46
C HIS A 845 -10.31 -6.21 26.51
N ALA A 846 -11.32 -5.47 26.06
CA ALA A 846 -11.21 -4.44 25.05
C ALA A 846 -12.21 -3.31 25.30
N TYR A 847 -11.92 -2.12 24.78
CA TYR A 847 -12.89 -1.04 24.64
C TYR A 847 -12.69 -0.29 23.34
N ALA A 848 -13.73 0.42 22.93
CA ALA A 848 -13.75 1.27 21.75
C ALA A 848 -13.56 2.72 22.17
N ALA A 849 -12.74 3.49 21.45
CA ALA A 849 -12.62 4.92 21.65
C ALA A 849 -12.39 5.63 20.31
N THR A 850 -12.90 6.85 20.19
CA THR A 850 -12.66 7.69 19.01
C THR A 850 -11.48 8.65 19.21
N ASP A 851 -10.93 8.72 20.42
CA ASP A 851 -9.72 9.46 20.77
C ASP A 851 -8.89 8.68 21.80
N ASN A 852 -7.77 9.22 22.28
CA ASN A 852 -6.89 8.65 23.32
C ASN A 852 -7.52 8.63 24.74
N ILE A 853 -8.82 8.31 24.82
CA ILE A 853 -9.62 8.29 26.05
C ILE A 853 -9.31 7.00 26.81
N ILE A 854 -9.04 7.12 28.12
CA ILE A 854 -8.88 5.96 29.00
C ILE A 854 -10.22 5.67 29.66
N VAL A 855 -10.71 4.43 29.51
CA VAL A 855 -11.92 3.93 30.18
C VAL A 855 -11.56 2.80 31.14
N ASP A 856 -11.68 3.05 32.44
CA ASP A 856 -11.51 2.08 33.53
C ASP A 856 -12.87 1.66 34.10
N THR A 857 -13.36 0.45 33.80
CA THR A 857 -14.64 -0.07 34.27
C THR A 857 -14.47 -1.46 34.88
N ARG A 858 -14.89 -1.60 36.14
CA ARG A 858 -14.71 -2.83 36.92
C ARG A 858 -15.92 -3.13 37.80
N VAL A 859 -16.14 -4.41 38.10
CA VAL A 859 -17.07 -4.84 39.17
C VAL A 859 -16.30 -5.73 40.15
N GLY A 860 -16.03 -5.19 41.34
CA GLY A 860 -15.13 -5.85 42.30
C GLY A 860 -13.74 -6.06 41.69
N GLY A 861 -13.33 -7.33 41.58
CA GLY A 861 -12.09 -7.75 40.96
C GLY A 861 -12.14 -8.00 39.45
N HIS A 862 -13.31 -7.86 38.83
CA HIS A 862 -13.55 -8.21 37.43
C HIS A 862 -13.43 -7.00 36.50
N LEU A 863 -12.92 -7.24 35.29
CA LEU A 863 -12.68 -6.25 34.24
C LEU A 863 -13.84 -6.19 33.25
N MET A 864 -13.90 -5.12 32.45
CA MET A 864 -14.67 -5.12 31.19
C MET A 864 -14.40 -6.38 30.36
N GLY A 865 -15.45 -7.01 29.84
CA GLY A 865 -15.38 -8.28 29.10
C GLY A 865 -15.59 -9.54 29.93
N ASP A 866 -15.40 -9.47 31.26
CA ASP A 866 -15.54 -10.63 32.15
C ASP A 866 -17.00 -11.11 32.27
N ILE A 867 -17.12 -12.42 32.46
CA ILE A 867 -18.38 -13.11 32.74
C ILE A 867 -18.21 -13.84 34.07
N PHE A 868 -19.00 -13.48 35.09
CA PHE A 868 -18.89 -14.08 36.42
C PHE A 868 -20.22 -14.15 37.17
N SER A 869 -20.22 -14.86 38.30
CA SER A 869 -21.38 -14.96 39.19
C SER A 869 -21.04 -14.38 40.56
N THR A 870 -22.02 -13.75 41.21
CA THR A 870 -21.86 -13.17 42.56
C THR A 870 -23.17 -13.24 43.35
N ARG A 871 -23.07 -13.22 44.68
CA ARG A 871 -24.21 -12.99 45.60
C ARG A 871 -24.21 -11.59 46.21
N GLU A 872 -23.18 -10.81 45.93
CA GLU A 872 -23.07 -9.43 46.37
C GLU A 872 -23.73 -8.51 45.35
N ILE A 873 -24.35 -7.43 45.83
CA ILE A 873 -24.91 -6.39 44.96
C ILE A 873 -23.78 -5.85 44.07
N PRO A 874 -23.92 -5.87 42.73
CA PRO A 874 -22.90 -5.35 41.83
C PRO A 874 -22.60 -3.86 42.11
N VAL A 875 -21.32 -3.55 42.27
CA VAL A 875 -20.81 -2.18 42.36
C VAL A 875 -19.86 -1.94 41.20
N LEU A 876 -20.29 -1.13 40.25
CA LEU A 876 -19.50 -0.69 39.11
C LEU A 876 -18.59 0.45 39.54
N LYS A 877 -17.28 0.25 39.42
CA LYS A 877 -16.27 1.29 39.57
C LYS A 877 -15.93 1.83 38.19
N VAL A 878 -16.14 3.11 37.98
CA VAL A 878 -15.89 3.80 36.72
C VAL A 878 -14.84 4.87 36.95
N ARG A 879 -13.82 4.88 36.11
CA ARG A 879 -12.86 5.99 35.99
C ARG A 879 -12.61 6.28 34.52
N VAL A 880 -12.60 7.56 34.17
CA VAL A 880 -12.40 8.03 32.81
C VAL A 880 -11.37 9.14 32.81
N GLU A 881 -10.40 9.06 31.91
CA GLU A 881 -9.50 10.17 31.59
C GLU A 881 -9.72 10.51 30.10
N GLY A 882 -10.39 11.64 29.84
CA GLY A 882 -10.67 12.14 28.50
C GLY A 882 -9.53 12.98 27.95
N THR A 883 -9.53 13.15 26.63
CA THR A 883 -8.58 14.03 25.89
C THR A 883 -8.99 15.52 25.90
N GLY A 884 -10.13 15.80 26.52
CA GLY A 884 -10.86 17.07 26.56
C GLY A 884 -12.04 16.95 27.55
N GLU A 885 -12.86 17.99 27.69
CA GLU A 885 -13.96 18.02 28.66
C GLU A 885 -14.99 16.90 28.41
N ILE A 886 -15.37 16.19 29.49
CA ILE A 886 -16.36 15.12 29.48
C ILE A 886 -17.73 15.76 29.68
N SER A 887 -18.64 15.59 28.71
CA SER A 887 -20.01 16.12 28.81
C SER A 887 -20.96 15.17 29.53
N ARG A 888 -20.78 13.85 29.33
CA ARG A 888 -21.65 12.82 29.90
C ARG A 888 -20.93 11.48 30.02
N ILE A 889 -21.15 10.79 31.13
CA ILE A 889 -20.81 9.37 31.31
C ILE A 889 -22.10 8.63 31.65
N GLU A 890 -22.43 7.59 30.87
CA GLU A 890 -23.63 6.78 31.10
C GLU A 890 -23.25 5.37 31.49
N VAL A 891 -23.94 4.82 32.48
CA VAL A 891 -23.95 3.39 32.79
C VAL A 891 -25.21 2.80 32.18
N ILE A 892 -25.03 1.82 31.30
CA ILE A 892 -26.11 1.14 30.60
C ILE A 892 -26.16 -0.31 31.08
N LYS A 893 -27.35 -0.75 31.52
CA LYS A 893 -27.64 -2.11 31.95
C LYS A 893 -28.73 -2.70 31.08
N ASN A 894 -28.48 -3.83 30.42
CA ASN A 894 -29.49 -4.53 29.61
C ASN A 894 -30.25 -3.59 28.65
N ASN A 895 -29.53 -2.84 27.81
CA ASN A 895 -30.09 -1.82 26.90
C ASN A 895 -30.91 -0.70 27.58
N THR A 896 -30.68 -0.44 28.87
CA THR A 896 -31.35 0.62 29.63
C THR A 896 -30.33 1.52 30.31
N PHE A 897 -30.47 2.84 30.16
CA PHE A 897 -29.67 3.81 30.89
C PHE A 897 -30.07 3.79 32.37
N VAL A 898 -29.16 3.40 33.26
CA VAL A 898 -29.45 3.26 34.70
C VAL A 898 -28.75 4.33 35.55
N HIS A 899 -27.74 4.99 35.02
CA HIS A 899 -27.08 6.12 35.66
C HIS A 899 -26.43 7.03 34.62
N THR A 900 -26.45 8.32 34.90
CA THR A 900 -25.82 9.35 34.08
C THR A 900 -25.09 10.31 35.00
N GLU A 901 -23.80 10.48 34.75
CA GLU A 901 -22.94 11.44 35.43
C GLU A 901 -22.59 12.57 34.45
N HIS A 902 -22.54 13.80 34.95
CA HIS A 902 -22.11 14.99 34.21
C HIS A 902 -20.89 15.63 34.88
N PRO A 903 -19.69 15.07 34.68
CA PRO A 903 -18.48 15.57 35.32
C PRO A 903 -18.16 17.01 34.92
N ARG A 904 -17.43 17.72 35.77
CA ARG A 904 -16.80 19.00 35.41
C ARG A 904 -15.32 18.76 35.13
N GLY A 905 -14.93 18.75 33.87
CA GLY A 905 -13.53 18.60 33.43
C GLY A 905 -13.26 17.36 32.58
N SER A 906 -11.98 17.03 32.39
CA SER A 906 -11.52 15.95 31.52
C SER A 906 -11.26 14.62 32.25
N SER A 907 -11.63 14.51 33.53
CA SER A 907 -11.42 13.32 34.36
C SER A 907 -12.60 13.11 35.28
N ALA A 908 -13.00 11.86 35.49
CA ALA A 908 -14.05 11.49 36.43
C ALA A 908 -13.80 10.11 37.04
N ALA A 909 -14.19 9.92 38.29
CA ALA A 909 -14.24 8.62 38.94
C ALA A 909 -15.43 8.54 39.89
N PHE A 910 -16.21 7.46 39.81
CA PHE A 910 -17.38 7.23 40.66
C PHE A 910 -17.70 5.73 40.80
N GLU A 911 -18.60 5.42 41.73
CA GLU A 911 -19.15 4.06 41.89
C GLU A 911 -20.67 4.08 41.67
N TYR A 912 -21.18 3.18 40.83
CA TYR A 912 -22.61 2.92 40.67
C TYR A 912 -22.97 1.59 41.35
N ARG A 913 -23.95 1.61 42.26
CA ARG A 913 -24.45 0.43 42.95
C ARG A 913 -25.81 0.04 42.41
N ASP A 914 -25.94 -1.18 41.88
CA ASP A 914 -27.21 -1.68 41.33
C ASP A 914 -28.14 -2.20 42.44
N VAL A 915 -28.68 -1.29 43.24
CA VAL A 915 -29.57 -1.63 44.38
C VAL A 915 -30.84 -2.37 43.97
N ASP A 916 -31.25 -2.23 42.70
CA ASP A 916 -32.44 -2.87 42.13
C ASP A 916 -32.14 -4.19 41.40
N VAL A 917 -30.91 -4.73 41.53
CA VAL A 917 -30.50 -5.99 40.90
C VAL A 917 -31.49 -7.11 41.21
N LYS A 918 -31.91 -7.84 40.17
CA LYS A 918 -32.77 -9.02 40.29
C LYS A 918 -31.93 -10.28 40.05
N PRO A 919 -32.30 -11.43 40.66
CA PRO A 919 -31.65 -12.70 40.37
C PRO A 919 -31.66 -12.99 38.86
N GLY A 920 -30.54 -13.51 38.37
CA GLY A 920 -30.34 -13.75 36.95
C GLY A 920 -29.12 -13.03 36.41
N GLU A 921 -29.01 -12.99 35.09
CA GLU A 921 -27.89 -12.36 34.40
C GLU A 921 -28.23 -10.92 34.02
N SER A 922 -27.28 -10.01 34.23
CA SER A 922 -27.31 -8.65 33.70
C SER A 922 -25.94 -8.33 33.12
N TYR A 923 -25.90 -7.42 32.15
CA TYR A 923 -24.65 -6.84 31.71
C TYR A 923 -24.64 -5.33 31.90
N TYR A 924 -23.46 -4.79 32.09
CA TYR A 924 -23.24 -3.37 32.27
C TYR A 924 -22.11 -2.90 31.36
N TYR A 925 -22.28 -1.77 30.69
CA TYR A 925 -21.19 -1.08 30.01
C TYR A 925 -21.28 0.42 30.23
N VAL A 926 -20.19 1.12 29.97
CA VAL A 926 -20.07 2.57 30.12
C VAL A 926 -19.91 3.22 28.76
N ARG A 927 -20.67 4.28 28.51
CA ARG A 927 -20.47 5.20 27.37
C ARG A 927 -19.96 6.54 27.89
N VAL A 928 -18.93 7.07 27.25
CA VAL A 928 -18.36 8.39 27.52
C VAL A 928 -18.61 9.27 26.32
N GLU A 929 -19.07 10.49 26.56
CA GLU A 929 -19.18 11.56 25.56
C GLU A 929 -18.40 12.78 26.06
N GLN A 930 -17.59 13.36 25.16
CA GLN A 930 -16.87 14.61 25.40
C GLN A 930 -17.58 15.77 24.69
N THR A 931 -17.39 17.00 25.17
CA THR A 931 -18.00 18.22 24.58
C THR A 931 -17.61 18.41 23.10
N GLY A 932 -16.43 17.91 22.69
CA GLY A 932 -15.99 17.89 21.29
C GLY A 932 -16.59 16.76 20.44
N GLY A 933 -17.57 16.03 20.97
CA GLY A 933 -18.27 14.94 20.31
C GLY A 933 -17.55 13.60 20.33
N GLN A 934 -16.32 13.51 20.87
CA GLN A 934 -15.57 12.26 21.00
C GLN A 934 -16.26 11.26 21.94
N LEU A 935 -16.16 9.97 21.62
CA LEU A 935 -16.89 8.89 22.26
C LEU A 935 -15.96 7.78 22.71
N ALA A 936 -16.33 7.08 23.78
CA ALA A 936 -15.75 5.79 24.12
C ALA A 936 -16.80 4.85 24.72
N TRP A 937 -16.62 3.55 24.53
CA TRP A 937 -17.50 2.49 25.01
C TRP A 937 -16.67 1.37 25.65
N SER A 938 -16.93 1.06 26.93
CA SER A 938 -16.35 -0.15 27.54
C SER A 938 -16.98 -1.40 26.94
N SER A 939 -16.25 -2.52 26.89
CA SER A 939 -16.93 -3.81 26.72
C SER A 939 -17.88 -4.09 27.89
N PRO A 940 -19.00 -4.80 27.68
CA PRO A 940 -19.87 -5.17 28.78
C PRO A 940 -19.20 -6.09 29.79
N ILE A 941 -19.63 -5.98 31.05
CA ILE A 941 -19.34 -6.94 32.13
C ILE A 941 -20.61 -7.73 32.39
N TRP A 942 -20.57 -9.06 32.23
CA TRP A 942 -21.73 -9.92 32.47
C TRP A 942 -21.68 -10.48 33.89
N VAL A 943 -22.72 -10.18 34.66
CA VAL A 943 -22.85 -10.56 36.06
C VAL A 943 -24.09 -11.41 36.25
N ARG A 944 -23.90 -12.63 36.73
CA ARG A 944 -24.99 -13.50 37.19
C ARG A 944 -25.16 -13.33 38.70
N TYR A 945 -26.19 -12.60 39.09
CA TYR A 945 -26.53 -12.36 40.49
C TYR A 945 -27.40 -13.51 41.03
N GLY A 946 -26.90 -14.20 42.06
CA GLY A 946 -27.64 -15.20 42.84
C GLY A 946 -28.07 -14.63 44.19
N LYS A 947 -29.25 -15.02 44.68
CA LYS A 947 -29.63 -14.76 46.08
C LYS A 947 -28.87 -15.65 47.06
#